data_AF-A0A813LY53-F1
#
_entry.id   AF-A0A813LY53-F1
#
_cell.length_a   1.000
_cell.length_b   1.000
_cell.length_c   1.000
_cell.angle_alpha   90.00
_cell.angle_beta   90.00
_cell.angle_gamma   90.00
#
_symmetry.space_group_name_H-M   'P 1'
#
loop_
_entity.id
_entity.type
_entity.pdbx_description
1 polymer ?
#
loop_
_entity_poly.entity_id
_entity_poly.type
_entity_poly.pdbx_seq_one_letter_code
_entity_poly.pdbx_strand_id
1 'polypeptide(L)'
;MLSRFLRYGIYGTIGVTGTAVALDYNNNETLNSIGAVRFGRAALTAATIAVDYKLSLLNFDPESDAYQEKISQVHLRCANRLKDVFCKNKGAFIKIGQHIGALDYLLPLEYVNTMKTLHDKAPESEISELFETVETDLGLKVGDLFESIDPKPIGTASLAQCHKAILKDGTVVAIKIQHPTVKKNSHTDIKTMTFLVNCLAAIFPDFKFVWLAEETAKNLPIELDFENEANNIEKVARALEKFKFVKVPKVYRQYCSGRVLTMEFCEGHRADDLESMKKNNIDVNKVSERLGIIFSEMIYSNGFVHCDPHPGNILISPIKNTKDKNKNFQIVLLDHGLYQILPKNFRYNYAKIWMSILNKDIKKLEELTKNFNVNEYFGLFACIVTGRAWDSILQGIDKIDFTSNESNSIKLEASKYLREISIVLNLIPREMLLILKTNDLLRGIESSLHTRNSSSSFIPLSKCCIRLINPYDRETLTNTGRDTIKNESNLKQFQFFKIYFRSIKINMISVRGNNSFVKNTHLANNLRRVRSSSNSIHNRSKNRFIAPINNNFPKAQRNFSNENQNFVKKMPAVLTTLTQNEIKLYYMLMNYRAQHGLPAIPVSKCLTYVSKVHCVDQQISSPLGRCNLHSWSNLGPWTSCCYTKDHKKAKYMWSKPRELTPYKGHGFEIATYTSHIMTPEVAFELWKNSPPHNDLILNRGAWKGKHFKAIGIGMSKNYSNCWFGLEPDYY
;
A
#
# COMPACT_ATOMS: atom_id res chain seq x y z
N MET A 1 -13.08 17.35 -40.40
CA MET A 1 -12.03 18.19 -39.77
C MET A 1 -10.94 17.37 -39.06
N LEU A 2 -11.27 16.34 -38.28
CA LEU A 2 -10.30 15.47 -37.58
C LEU A 2 -9.26 14.77 -38.49
N SER A 3 -9.65 14.35 -39.70
CA SER A 3 -8.76 13.65 -40.65
C SER A 3 -7.72 14.56 -41.33
N ARG A 4 -8.04 15.85 -41.49
CA ARG A 4 -7.11 16.85 -42.03
C ARG A 4 -6.10 17.28 -40.97
N PHE A 5 -6.54 17.44 -39.72
CA PHE A 5 -5.67 17.74 -38.58
C PHE A 5 -4.67 16.60 -38.31
N LEU A 6 -5.11 15.33 -38.40
CA LEU A 6 -4.22 14.17 -38.35
C LEU A 6 -3.19 14.18 -39.49
N ARG A 7 -3.61 14.45 -40.74
CA ARG A 7 -2.71 14.46 -41.90
C ARG A 7 -1.65 15.55 -41.81
N TYR A 8 -2.01 16.81 -41.52
CA TYR A 8 -1.04 17.90 -41.37
C TYR A 8 -0.17 17.74 -40.11
N GLY A 9 -0.73 17.16 -39.04
CA GLY A 9 0.03 16.77 -37.85
C GLY A 9 1.08 15.69 -38.14
N ILE A 10 0.76 14.70 -38.98
CA ILE A 10 1.66 13.63 -39.42
C ILE A 10 2.80 14.16 -40.29
N TYR A 11 2.54 15.05 -41.26
CA TYR A 11 3.63 15.63 -42.09
C TYR A 11 4.54 16.58 -41.30
N GLY A 12 3.98 17.37 -40.38
CA GLY A 12 4.75 18.22 -39.48
C GLY A 12 5.57 17.42 -38.46
N THR A 13 5.03 16.32 -37.93
CA THR A 13 5.80 15.41 -37.08
C THR A 13 6.87 14.66 -37.87
N ILE A 14 6.61 14.16 -39.07
CA ILE A 14 7.61 13.48 -39.93
C ILE A 14 8.79 14.41 -40.29
N GLY A 15 8.53 15.68 -40.58
CA GLY A 15 9.60 16.66 -40.83
C GLY A 15 10.46 16.91 -39.60
N VAL A 16 9.84 17.11 -38.44
CA VAL A 16 10.55 17.33 -37.16
C VAL A 16 11.24 16.06 -36.65
N THR A 17 10.65 14.87 -36.82
CA THR A 17 11.27 13.60 -36.43
C THR A 17 12.37 13.18 -37.38
N GLY A 18 12.25 13.44 -38.68
CA GLY A 18 13.33 13.19 -39.66
C GLY A 18 14.59 13.98 -39.33
N THR A 19 14.44 15.27 -39.02
CA THR A 19 15.56 16.12 -38.57
C THR A 19 16.07 15.72 -37.19
N ALA A 20 15.19 15.36 -36.25
CA ALA A 20 15.61 14.92 -34.91
C ALA A 20 16.36 13.58 -34.93
N VAL A 21 15.97 12.62 -35.77
CA VAL A 21 16.65 11.33 -35.96
C VAL A 21 18.02 11.53 -36.61
N ALA A 22 18.11 12.39 -37.64
CA ALA A 22 19.38 12.74 -38.27
C ALA A 22 20.35 13.45 -37.30
N LEU A 23 19.83 14.28 -36.40
CA LEU A 23 20.63 14.99 -35.39
C LEU A 23 21.01 14.10 -34.19
N ASP A 24 20.14 13.15 -33.77
CA ASP A 24 20.44 12.17 -32.71
C ASP A 24 21.58 11.22 -33.12
N TYR A 25 21.72 10.93 -34.42
CA TYR A 25 22.78 10.09 -34.96
C TYR A 25 24.18 10.72 -34.86
N ASN A 26 24.27 12.06 -34.80
CA ASN A 26 25.54 12.79 -34.84
C ASN A 26 26.17 13.05 -33.44
N ASN A 27 25.57 12.54 -32.35
CA ASN A 27 26.11 12.57 -30.98
C ASN A 27 26.62 13.94 -30.47
N ASN A 28 26.12 15.05 -31.01
CA ASN A 28 26.58 16.38 -30.68
C ASN A 28 25.76 16.98 -29.53
N GLU A 29 26.36 17.16 -28.35
CA GLU A 29 25.65 17.58 -27.12
C GLU A 29 24.92 18.91 -27.27
N THR A 30 25.48 19.85 -28.04
CA THR A 30 24.87 21.17 -28.25
C THR A 30 23.57 21.06 -29.05
N LEU A 31 23.53 20.23 -30.10
CA LEU A 31 22.35 19.97 -30.92
C LEU A 31 21.30 19.15 -30.15
N ASN A 32 21.75 18.23 -29.29
CA ASN A 32 20.88 17.42 -28.43
C ASN A 32 20.11 18.25 -27.39
N SER A 33 20.59 19.45 -27.06
CA SER A 33 19.94 20.39 -26.14
C SER A 33 18.83 21.24 -26.78
N ILE A 34 18.69 21.23 -28.12
CA ILE A 34 17.70 22.05 -28.84
C ILE A 34 16.29 21.53 -28.55
N GLY A 35 15.38 22.44 -28.16
CA GLY A 35 13.99 22.12 -27.82
C GLY A 35 13.24 21.31 -28.89
N ALA A 36 13.44 21.61 -30.17
CA ALA A 36 12.82 20.88 -31.28
C ALA A 36 13.30 19.42 -31.38
N VAL A 37 14.58 19.15 -31.13
CA VAL A 37 15.14 17.79 -31.13
C VAL A 37 14.60 16.99 -29.95
N ARG A 38 14.57 17.60 -28.76
CA ARG A 38 14.01 17.01 -27.53
C ARG A 38 12.53 16.67 -27.70
N PHE A 39 11.76 17.58 -28.31
CA PHE A 39 10.37 17.36 -28.67
C PHE A 39 10.21 16.22 -29.67
N GLY A 40 10.98 16.22 -30.76
CA GLY A 40 10.94 15.18 -31.78
C GLY A 40 11.18 13.78 -31.22
N ARG A 41 12.21 13.62 -30.37
CA ARG A 41 12.47 12.36 -29.65
C ARG A 41 11.28 11.94 -28.79
N ALA A 42 10.76 12.85 -27.96
CA ALA A 42 9.64 12.56 -27.07
C ALA A 42 8.36 12.19 -27.85
N ALA A 43 8.05 12.93 -28.91
CA ALA A 43 6.90 12.69 -29.79
C ALA A 43 7.00 11.33 -30.50
N LEU A 44 8.18 11.00 -31.05
CA LEU A 44 8.42 9.71 -31.71
C LEU A 44 8.25 8.55 -30.73
N THR A 45 8.82 8.66 -29.53
CA THR A 45 8.67 7.64 -28.49
C THR A 45 7.20 7.48 -28.08
N ALA A 46 6.49 8.59 -27.83
CA ALA A 46 5.07 8.55 -27.47
C ALA A 46 4.20 7.91 -28.58
N ALA A 47 4.44 8.25 -29.85
CA ALA A 47 3.76 7.65 -30.98
C ALA A 47 4.06 6.15 -31.11
N THR A 48 5.33 5.76 -30.92
CA THR A 48 5.76 4.35 -30.95
C THR A 48 5.08 3.55 -29.84
N ILE A 49 5.02 4.08 -28.62
CA ILE A 49 4.31 3.47 -27.50
C ILE A 49 2.82 3.31 -27.84
N ALA A 50 2.16 4.36 -28.35
CA ALA A 50 0.76 4.31 -28.73
C ALA A 50 0.46 3.23 -29.79
N VAL A 51 1.26 3.19 -30.85
CA VAL A 51 1.13 2.17 -31.90
C VAL A 51 1.33 0.77 -31.33
N ASP A 52 2.32 0.60 -30.45
CA ASP A 52 2.63 -0.70 -29.86
C ASP A 52 1.49 -1.22 -28.98
N TYR A 53 0.91 -0.38 -28.12
CA TYR A 53 -0.29 -0.75 -27.36
C TYR A 53 -1.44 -1.17 -28.28
N LYS A 54 -1.73 -0.39 -29.33
CA LYS A 54 -2.84 -0.70 -30.24
C LYS A 54 -2.63 -1.99 -31.03
N LEU A 55 -1.41 -2.23 -31.54
CA LEU A 55 -1.13 -3.39 -32.39
C LEU A 55 -0.91 -4.66 -31.57
N SER A 56 -0.15 -4.58 -30.46
CA SER A 56 0.19 -5.76 -29.65
C SER A 56 -0.99 -6.33 -28.88
N LEU A 57 -1.99 -5.51 -28.58
CA LEU A 57 -3.22 -5.92 -27.89
C LEU A 57 -4.41 -6.09 -28.86
N LEU A 58 -4.19 -5.87 -30.16
CA LEU A 58 -5.20 -6.09 -31.19
C LEU A 58 -5.57 -7.58 -31.20
N ASN A 59 -6.86 -7.87 -31.07
CA ASN A 59 -7.44 -9.23 -31.06
C ASN A 59 -7.29 -10.03 -29.76
N PHE A 60 -6.84 -9.41 -28.67
CA PHE A 60 -6.93 -10.03 -27.36
C PHE A 60 -8.18 -9.56 -26.63
N ASP A 61 -8.93 -10.49 -26.02
CA ASP A 61 -10.03 -10.17 -25.13
C ASP A 61 -9.47 -9.59 -23.82
N PRO A 62 -9.81 -8.34 -23.43
CA PRO A 62 -9.32 -7.69 -22.21
C PRO A 62 -9.45 -8.53 -20.93
N GLU A 63 -10.45 -9.40 -20.87
CA GLU A 63 -10.75 -10.24 -19.70
C GLU A 63 -10.02 -11.61 -19.72
N SER A 64 -9.24 -11.89 -20.77
CA SER A 64 -8.50 -13.15 -20.91
C SER A 64 -7.15 -13.14 -20.18
N ASP A 65 -6.76 -14.29 -19.61
CA ASP A 65 -5.41 -14.45 -19.00
C ASP A 65 -4.30 -14.15 -20.02
N ALA A 66 -4.52 -14.49 -21.30
CA ALA A 66 -3.60 -14.19 -22.39
C ALA A 66 -3.42 -12.68 -22.63
N TYR A 67 -4.49 -11.88 -22.48
CA TYR A 67 -4.38 -10.42 -22.52
C TYR A 67 -3.57 -9.90 -21.34
N GLN A 68 -3.79 -10.42 -20.12
CA GLN A 68 -3.07 -9.99 -18.93
C GLN A 68 -1.56 -10.28 -19.00
N GLU A 69 -1.17 -11.42 -19.57
CA GLU A 69 0.24 -11.70 -19.84
C GLU A 69 0.79 -10.77 -20.93
N LYS A 70 0.02 -10.57 -22.01
CA LYS A 70 0.45 -9.74 -23.14
C LYS A 70 0.62 -8.27 -22.76
N ILE A 71 -0.30 -7.72 -21.97
CA ILE A 71 -0.25 -6.33 -21.54
C ILE A 71 0.95 -6.07 -20.61
N SER A 72 1.29 -7.01 -19.72
CA SER A 72 2.49 -6.91 -18.88
C SER A 72 3.78 -6.84 -19.74
N GLN A 73 3.88 -7.66 -20.79
CA GLN A 73 5.01 -7.59 -21.73
C GLN A 73 5.08 -6.25 -22.48
N VAL A 74 3.92 -5.73 -22.90
CA VAL A 74 3.82 -4.41 -23.56
C VAL A 74 4.21 -3.30 -22.59
N HIS A 75 3.76 -3.36 -21.34
CA HIS A 75 4.12 -2.41 -20.28
C HIS A 75 5.63 -2.35 -20.09
N LEU A 76 6.30 -3.50 -19.95
CA LEU A 76 7.74 -3.55 -19.74
C LEU A 76 8.53 -2.95 -20.92
N ARG A 77 8.17 -3.30 -22.16
CA ARG A 77 8.85 -2.74 -23.34
C ARG A 77 8.60 -1.23 -23.48
N CYS A 78 7.39 -0.76 -23.22
CA CYS A 78 7.06 0.67 -23.29
C CYS A 78 7.73 1.45 -22.15
N ALA A 79 7.81 0.90 -20.94
CA ALA A 79 8.52 1.47 -19.82
C ALA A 79 10.01 1.66 -20.13
N ASN A 80 10.65 0.69 -20.78
CA ASN A 80 12.05 0.81 -21.21
C ASN A 80 12.24 1.92 -22.25
N ARG A 81 11.39 2.00 -23.28
CA ARG A 81 11.46 3.10 -24.28
C ARG A 81 11.25 4.47 -23.63
N LEU A 82 10.34 4.56 -22.67
CA LEU A 82 10.08 5.79 -21.93
C LEU A 82 11.29 6.18 -21.08
N LYS A 83 11.93 5.21 -20.42
CA LYS A 83 13.18 5.42 -19.68
C LYS A 83 14.29 5.93 -20.59
N ASP A 84 14.47 5.33 -21.77
CA ASP A 84 15.52 5.73 -22.71
C ASP A 84 15.37 7.19 -23.14
N VAL A 85 14.16 7.63 -23.48
CA VAL A 85 13.92 9.03 -23.84
C VAL A 85 14.09 9.97 -22.64
N PHE A 86 13.76 9.51 -21.42
CA PHE A 86 14.02 10.29 -20.21
C PHE A 86 15.52 10.47 -19.95
N CYS A 87 16.32 9.41 -20.13
CA CYS A 87 17.78 9.47 -20.05
C CYS A 87 18.38 10.39 -21.12
N LYS A 88 17.91 10.30 -22.36
CA LYS A 88 18.41 11.16 -23.46
C LYS A 88 18.08 12.64 -23.24
N ASN A 89 16.86 12.95 -22.81
CA ASN A 89 16.46 14.34 -22.59
C ASN A 89 16.97 14.90 -21.25
N LYS A 90 17.26 14.08 -20.23
CA LYS A 90 17.75 14.55 -18.90
C LYS A 90 16.78 15.54 -18.23
N GLY A 91 17.18 16.12 -17.10
CA GLY A 91 16.47 17.21 -16.42
C GLY A 91 15.02 16.85 -16.05
N ALA A 92 14.06 17.65 -16.56
CA ALA A 92 12.64 17.51 -16.29
C ALA A 92 12.11 16.08 -16.55
N PHE A 93 12.60 15.41 -17.59
CA PHE A 93 12.16 14.06 -17.93
C PHE A 93 12.63 13.02 -16.90
N ILE A 94 13.88 13.12 -16.43
CA ILE A 94 14.38 12.24 -15.36
C ILE A 94 13.57 12.43 -14.08
N LYS A 95 13.28 13.68 -13.71
CA LYS A 95 12.48 13.98 -12.52
C LYS A 95 11.08 13.36 -12.60
N ILE A 96 10.43 13.41 -13.77
CA ILE A 96 9.14 12.74 -13.98
C ILE A 96 9.26 11.22 -13.87
N GLY A 97 10.33 10.65 -14.44
CA GLY A 97 10.65 9.23 -14.24
C GLY A 97 10.79 8.88 -12.76
N GLN A 98 11.52 9.69 -11.99
CA GLN A 98 11.67 9.52 -10.55
C GLN A 98 10.31 9.55 -9.82
N HIS A 99 9.41 10.47 -10.20
CA HIS A 99 8.03 10.48 -9.68
C HIS A 99 7.27 9.20 -10.01
N ILE A 100 7.35 8.70 -11.25
CA ILE A 100 6.74 7.42 -11.66
C ILE A 100 7.31 6.25 -10.84
N GLY A 101 8.63 6.22 -10.65
CA GLY A 101 9.33 5.17 -9.88
C GLY A 101 8.98 5.15 -8.39
N ALA A 102 8.41 6.23 -7.86
CA ALA A 102 7.97 6.33 -6.46
C ALA A 102 6.51 5.87 -6.23
N LEU A 103 5.75 5.57 -7.30
CA LEU A 103 4.30 5.28 -7.24
C LEU A 103 3.98 3.77 -7.27
N ASP A 104 4.59 3.00 -6.36
CA ASP A 104 4.56 1.52 -6.28
C ASP A 104 3.18 0.86 -6.35
N TYR A 105 2.13 1.54 -5.91
CA TYR A 105 0.78 0.98 -5.82
C TYR A 105 -0.21 1.62 -6.80
N LEU A 106 0.22 2.63 -7.57
CA LEU A 106 -0.66 3.46 -8.38
C LEU A 106 -0.46 3.29 -9.88
N LEU A 107 0.72 2.79 -10.30
CA LEU A 107 1.08 2.56 -11.70
C LEU A 107 1.47 1.09 -11.92
N PRO A 108 1.42 0.60 -13.17
CA PRO A 108 1.84 -0.77 -13.46
C PRO A 108 3.29 -1.01 -13.01
N LEU A 109 3.52 -2.18 -12.38
CA LEU A 109 4.80 -2.51 -11.73
C LEU A 109 5.98 -2.43 -12.70
N GLU A 110 5.76 -2.72 -13.98
CA GLU A 110 6.80 -2.63 -15.00
C GLU A 110 7.29 -1.20 -15.20
N TYR A 111 6.39 -0.20 -15.21
CA TYR A 111 6.78 1.21 -15.28
C TYR A 111 7.49 1.64 -14.02
N VAL A 112 6.94 1.31 -12.86
CA VAL A 112 7.53 1.71 -11.58
C VAL A 112 8.93 1.14 -11.42
N ASN A 113 9.10 -0.18 -11.59
CA ASN A 113 10.39 -0.85 -11.43
C ASN A 113 11.43 -0.37 -12.45
N THR A 114 11.02 -0.12 -13.69
CA THR A 114 11.93 0.41 -14.71
C THR A 114 12.41 1.81 -14.34
N MET A 115 11.48 2.67 -13.92
CA MET A 115 11.79 4.07 -13.57
C MET A 115 12.51 4.23 -12.23
N LYS A 116 12.39 3.27 -11.31
CA LYS A 116 13.19 3.25 -10.06
C LYS A 116 14.68 3.40 -10.31
N THR A 117 15.18 2.82 -11.40
CA THR A 117 16.60 2.91 -11.78
C THR A 117 17.07 4.33 -12.09
N LEU A 118 16.16 5.29 -12.32
CA LEU A 118 16.47 6.71 -12.52
C LEU A 118 16.77 7.45 -11.21
N HIS A 119 16.54 6.83 -10.05
CA HIS A 119 16.96 7.35 -8.75
C HIS A 119 18.44 7.07 -8.44
N ASP A 120 19.03 6.03 -9.06
CA ASP A 120 20.35 5.54 -8.70
C ASP A 120 21.51 6.17 -9.51
N LYS A 121 21.21 6.86 -10.62
CA LYS A 121 22.23 7.50 -11.49
C LYS A 121 21.73 8.83 -12.04
N ALA A 122 21.96 9.91 -11.29
CA ALA A 122 21.77 11.26 -11.79
C ALA A 122 22.95 11.69 -12.69
N PRO A 123 22.71 12.53 -13.71
CA PRO A 123 23.78 13.07 -14.53
C PRO A 123 24.72 13.95 -13.71
N GLU A 124 26.01 13.93 -14.01
CA GLU A 124 26.97 14.84 -13.40
C GLU A 124 27.32 15.98 -14.37
N SER A 125 27.39 17.21 -13.85
CA SER A 125 27.90 18.37 -14.60
C SER A 125 29.34 18.65 -14.23
N GLU A 126 30.12 19.10 -15.21
CA GLU A 126 31.49 19.57 -15.00
C GLU A 126 31.51 20.74 -14.02
N ILE A 127 32.48 20.72 -13.09
CA ILE A 127 32.54 21.70 -12.02
C ILE A 127 32.76 23.14 -12.51
N SER A 128 33.45 23.30 -13.64
CA SER A 128 33.65 24.60 -14.28
C SER A 128 32.32 25.26 -14.66
N GLU A 129 31.37 24.50 -15.20
CA GLU A 129 30.04 25.00 -15.56
C GLU A 129 29.19 25.35 -14.32
N LEU A 130 29.39 24.60 -13.23
CA LEU A 130 28.75 24.90 -11.95
C LEU A 130 29.29 26.19 -11.35
N PHE A 131 30.61 26.39 -11.41
CA PHE A 131 31.24 27.63 -10.95
C PHE A 131 30.73 28.83 -11.74
N GLU A 132 30.64 28.75 -13.06
CA GLU A 132 30.02 29.79 -13.87
C GLU A 132 28.58 30.11 -13.41
N THR A 133 27.80 29.07 -13.07
CA THR A 133 26.45 29.25 -12.53
C THR A 133 26.47 30.00 -11.19
N VAL A 134 27.39 29.65 -10.28
CA VAL A 134 27.56 30.33 -8.99
C VAL A 134 27.97 31.79 -9.17
N GLU A 135 28.96 32.06 -10.02
CA GLU A 135 29.46 33.42 -10.25
C GLU A 135 28.41 34.32 -10.91
N THR A 136 27.68 33.78 -11.88
CA THR A 136 26.62 34.51 -12.57
C THR A 136 25.48 34.89 -11.64
N ASP A 137 25.06 33.97 -10.77
CA ASP A 137 23.90 34.20 -9.89
C ASP A 137 24.23 35.02 -8.64
N LEU A 138 25.43 34.85 -8.08
CA LEU A 138 25.84 35.55 -6.87
C LEU A 138 26.63 36.84 -7.15
N GLY A 139 27.04 37.07 -8.40
CA GLY A 139 27.73 38.29 -8.84
C GLY A 139 29.17 38.44 -8.34
N LEU A 140 29.74 37.38 -7.74
CA LEU A 140 31.09 37.34 -7.17
C LEU A 140 31.84 36.12 -7.66
N LYS A 141 33.17 36.18 -7.71
CA LYS A 141 33.99 35.02 -8.10
C LYS A 141 33.91 33.93 -7.04
N VAL A 142 33.92 32.66 -7.47
CA VAL A 142 33.85 31.51 -6.53
C VAL A 142 34.97 31.59 -5.50
N GLY A 143 36.16 32.01 -5.93
CA GLY A 143 37.32 32.19 -5.06
C GLY A 143 37.18 33.31 -4.02
N ASP A 144 36.24 34.24 -4.17
CA ASP A 144 35.95 35.27 -3.16
C ASP A 144 34.89 34.79 -2.15
N LEU A 145 33.97 33.94 -2.60
CA LEU A 145 32.87 33.41 -1.80
C LEU A 145 33.31 32.25 -0.88
N PHE A 146 34.17 31.36 -1.38
CA PHE A 146 34.55 30.12 -0.71
C PHE A 146 36.07 30.04 -0.52
N GLU A 147 36.51 29.44 0.59
CA GLU A 147 37.89 29.03 0.80
C GLU A 147 38.21 27.83 -0.10
N SER A 148 37.33 26.83 -0.12
CA SER A 148 37.44 25.68 -1.01
C SER A 148 36.08 25.05 -1.31
N ILE A 149 35.98 24.40 -2.46
CA ILE A 149 34.84 23.55 -2.85
C ILE A 149 35.42 22.19 -3.25
N ASP A 150 34.88 21.11 -2.69
CA ASP A 150 35.27 19.76 -3.06
C ASP A 150 34.81 19.49 -4.51
N PRO A 151 35.74 19.18 -5.43
CA PRO A 151 35.39 18.94 -6.81
C PRO A 151 34.47 17.73 -7.00
N LYS A 152 34.52 16.78 -6.05
CA LYS A 152 33.64 15.62 -6.07
C LYS A 152 32.29 15.99 -5.44
N PRO A 153 31.16 15.77 -6.15
CA PRO A 153 29.86 15.98 -5.54
C PRO A 153 29.64 15.01 -4.37
N ILE A 154 29.04 15.49 -3.29
CA ILE A 154 28.56 14.65 -2.18
C ILE A 154 27.33 13.86 -2.65
N GLY A 155 26.53 14.46 -3.53
CA GLY A 155 25.36 13.84 -4.11
C GLY A 155 24.92 14.55 -5.38
N THR A 156 24.39 13.78 -6.31
CA THR A 156 23.87 14.28 -7.58
C THR A 156 22.37 13.97 -7.64
N ALA A 157 21.59 14.95 -8.08
CA ALA A 157 20.15 14.85 -8.23
C ALA A 157 19.76 15.20 -9.66
N SER A 158 18.49 14.97 -10.02
CA SER A 158 18.02 15.18 -11.40
C SER A 158 18.06 16.63 -11.88
N LEU A 159 18.06 17.60 -10.96
CA LEU A 159 18.03 19.05 -11.26
C LEU A 159 19.32 19.78 -10.84
N ALA A 160 20.12 19.20 -9.95
CA ALA A 160 21.24 19.87 -9.30
C ALA A 160 22.27 18.90 -8.72
N GLN A 161 23.44 19.44 -8.38
CA GLN A 161 24.50 18.73 -7.68
C GLN A 161 24.81 19.41 -6.36
N CYS A 162 25.14 18.63 -5.34
CA CYS A 162 25.54 19.10 -4.03
C CYS A 162 27.04 18.87 -3.82
N HIS A 163 27.78 19.92 -3.47
CA HIS A 163 29.20 19.86 -3.16
C HIS A 163 29.45 20.29 -1.71
N LYS A 164 30.51 19.74 -1.11
CA LYS A 164 31.02 20.21 0.17
C LYS A 164 31.85 21.47 -0.09
N ALA A 165 31.65 22.50 0.70
CA ALA A 165 32.45 23.71 0.61
C ALA A 165 32.80 24.26 1.99
N ILE A 166 33.81 25.12 2.02
CA ILE A 166 34.26 25.84 3.20
C ILE A 166 34.14 27.33 2.87
N LEU A 167 33.40 28.08 3.69
CA LEU A 167 33.29 29.53 3.58
C LEU A 167 34.59 30.21 4.05
N LYS A 168 34.78 31.50 3.71
CA LYS A 168 35.97 32.27 4.13
C LYS A 168 36.19 32.38 5.64
N ASP A 169 35.14 32.15 6.44
CA ASP A 169 35.21 32.14 7.90
C ASP A 169 35.50 30.73 8.48
N GLY A 170 35.79 29.75 7.64
CA GLY A 170 36.03 28.35 8.02
C GLY A 170 34.76 27.51 8.21
N THR A 171 33.57 28.09 8.05
CA THR A 171 32.31 27.35 8.18
C THR A 171 32.15 26.32 7.07
N VAL A 172 31.89 25.07 7.43
CA VAL A 172 31.63 23.98 6.47
C VAL A 172 30.16 23.99 6.05
N VAL A 173 29.93 24.04 4.74
CA VAL A 173 28.60 24.13 4.13
C VAL A 173 28.43 23.09 3.02
N ALA A 174 27.17 22.77 2.73
CA ALA A 174 26.76 22.09 1.51
C ALA A 174 26.22 23.15 0.53
N ILE A 175 26.77 23.18 -0.68
CA ILE A 175 26.29 24.04 -1.77
C ILE A 175 25.59 23.18 -2.83
N LYS A 176 24.30 23.42 -3.03
CA LYS A 176 23.48 22.79 -4.08
C LYS A 176 23.39 23.74 -5.26
N ILE A 177 23.89 23.30 -6.42
CA ILE A 177 24.01 24.11 -7.64
C ILE A 177 23.18 23.45 -8.73
N GLN A 178 22.25 24.20 -9.32
CA GLN A 178 21.41 23.71 -10.42
C GLN A 178 22.24 23.44 -11.67
N HIS A 179 21.95 22.34 -12.38
CA HIS A 179 22.61 22.06 -13.66
C HIS A 179 22.27 23.17 -14.68
N PRO A 180 23.27 23.71 -15.42
CA PRO A 180 23.05 24.81 -16.37
C PRO A 180 21.98 24.52 -17.42
N THR A 181 21.92 23.28 -17.90
CA THR A 181 21.02 22.84 -18.98
C THR A 181 19.56 22.70 -18.55
N VAL A 182 19.28 22.64 -17.24
CA VAL A 182 17.94 22.35 -16.72
C VAL A 182 17.02 23.57 -16.83
N LYS A 183 17.45 24.76 -16.38
CA LYS A 183 16.60 25.97 -16.44
C LYS A 183 16.21 26.32 -17.86
N LYS A 184 17.18 26.26 -18.79
CA LYS A 184 16.99 26.60 -20.21
C LYS A 184 15.90 25.75 -20.90
N ASN A 185 15.83 24.47 -20.57
CA ASN A 185 14.98 23.51 -21.28
C ASN A 185 13.69 23.14 -20.52
N SER A 186 13.67 23.28 -19.19
CA SER A 186 12.59 22.84 -18.31
C SER A 186 11.20 23.29 -18.76
N HIS A 187 11.03 24.57 -19.11
CA HIS A 187 9.74 25.11 -19.52
C HIS A 187 9.24 24.51 -20.85
N THR A 188 10.13 24.31 -21.82
CA THR A 188 9.80 23.66 -23.10
C THR A 188 9.52 22.17 -22.90
N ASP A 189 10.26 21.51 -22.01
CA ASP A 189 10.08 20.10 -21.68
C ASP A 189 8.73 19.84 -21.00
N ILE A 190 8.37 20.67 -20.02
CA ILE A 190 7.07 20.61 -19.34
C ILE A 190 5.95 20.74 -20.38
N LYS A 191 5.98 21.77 -21.23
CA LYS A 191 4.97 21.98 -22.28
C LYS A 191 4.88 20.81 -23.25
N THR A 192 6.03 20.26 -23.64
CA THR A 192 6.13 19.08 -24.50
C THR A 192 5.43 17.89 -23.86
N MET A 193 5.72 17.61 -22.59
CA MET A 193 5.15 16.46 -21.89
C MET A 193 3.65 16.63 -21.65
N THR A 194 3.20 17.80 -21.20
CA THR A 194 1.75 18.09 -21.06
C THR A 194 1.02 17.92 -22.39
N PHE A 195 1.58 18.42 -23.49
CA PHE A 195 1.00 18.25 -24.82
C PHE A 195 0.90 16.79 -25.25
N LEU A 196 1.99 16.03 -25.13
CA LEU A 196 2.05 14.62 -25.55
C LEU A 196 1.11 13.74 -24.70
N VAL A 197 1.04 13.99 -23.40
CA VAL A 197 0.14 13.27 -22.49
C VAL A 197 -1.33 13.56 -22.82
N ASN A 198 -1.68 14.80 -23.14
CA ASN A 198 -3.03 15.14 -23.60
C ASN A 198 -3.38 14.50 -24.95
N CYS A 199 -2.42 14.42 -25.87
CA CYS A 199 -2.61 13.70 -27.14
C CYS A 199 -2.85 12.20 -26.90
N LEU A 200 -2.07 11.57 -26.00
CA LEU A 200 -2.27 10.18 -25.62
C LEU A 200 -3.64 9.95 -24.99
N ALA A 201 -4.09 10.84 -24.09
CA ALA A 201 -5.42 10.75 -23.49
C ALA A 201 -6.56 10.88 -24.52
N ALA A 202 -6.36 11.67 -25.58
CA ALA A 202 -7.32 11.74 -26.69
C ALA A 202 -7.34 10.47 -27.55
N ILE A 203 -6.21 9.77 -27.68
CA ILE A 203 -6.10 8.51 -28.44
C ILE A 203 -6.58 7.31 -27.61
N PHE A 204 -6.37 7.35 -26.30
CA PHE A 204 -6.71 6.30 -25.32
C PHE A 204 -7.61 6.90 -24.23
N PRO A 205 -8.95 6.85 -24.38
CA PRO A 205 -9.87 7.40 -23.40
C PRO A 205 -9.73 6.82 -21.98
N ASP A 206 -9.19 5.60 -21.87
CA ASP A 206 -8.89 4.91 -20.61
C ASP A 206 -7.54 5.32 -20.00
N PHE A 207 -6.76 6.17 -20.67
CA PHE A 207 -5.54 6.73 -20.11
C PHE A 207 -5.88 7.81 -19.08
N LYS A 208 -5.71 7.46 -17.81
CA LYS A 208 -6.18 8.24 -16.66
C LYS A 208 -5.07 8.93 -15.86
N PHE A 209 -3.88 9.10 -16.45
CA PHE A 209 -2.68 9.64 -15.77
C PHE A 209 -2.30 11.06 -16.22
N VAL A 210 -3.23 11.79 -16.86
CA VAL A 210 -3.02 13.20 -17.26
C VAL A 210 -2.64 14.07 -16.06
N TRP A 211 -3.26 13.81 -14.91
CA TRP A 211 -3.00 14.53 -13.66
C TRP A 211 -1.51 14.49 -13.26
N LEU A 212 -0.76 13.43 -13.57
CA LEU A 212 0.66 13.31 -13.20
C LEU A 212 1.52 14.33 -13.96
N ALA A 213 1.21 14.54 -15.24
CA ALA A 213 1.87 15.53 -16.07
C ALA A 213 1.49 16.95 -15.62
N GLU A 214 0.23 17.19 -15.31
CA GLU A 214 -0.23 18.49 -14.78
C GLU A 214 0.39 18.83 -13.42
N GLU A 215 0.49 17.84 -12.54
CA GLU A 215 1.07 18.01 -11.21
C GLU A 215 2.57 18.31 -11.32
N THR A 216 3.27 17.60 -12.21
CA THR A 216 4.69 17.90 -12.46
C THR A 216 4.87 19.28 -13.11
N ALA A 217 3.99 19.67 -14.03
CA ALA A 217 4.03 20.99 -14.65
C ALA A 217 3.88 22.14 -13.64
N LYS A 218 3.16 21.89 -12.53
CA LYS A 218 3.00 22.85 -11.43
C LYS A 218 4.17 22.84 -10.46
N ASN A 219 4.66 21.66 -10.10
CA ASN A 219 5.65 21.48 -9.04
C ASN A 219 7.09 21.70 -9.53
N LEU A 220 7.41 21.31 -10.77
CA LEU A 220 8.78 21.41 -11.27
C LEU A 220 9.32 22.85 -11.29
N PRO A 221 8.57 23.89 -11.72
CA PRO A 221 9.04 25.27 -11.63
C PRO A 221 9.34 25.72 -10.19
N ILE A 222 8.57 25.23 -9.22
CA ILE A 222 8.74 25.52 -7.78
C ILE A 222 10.03 24.85 -7.27
N GLU A 223 10.32 23.63 -7.70
CA GLU A 223 11.54 22.91 -7.35
C GLU A 223 12.80 23.46 -8.04
N LEU A 224 12.64 24.21 -9.14
CA LEU A 224 13.74 24.87 -9.85
C LEU A 224 14.13 26.22 -9.23
N ASP A 225 13.36 26.71 -8.27
CA ASP A 225 13.63 27.94 -7.53
C ASP A 225 14.16 27.60 -6.12
N PHE A 226 15.48 27.72 -5.97
CA PHE A 226 16.15 27.43 -4.71
C PHE A 226 15.94 28.48 -3.62
N GLU A 227 15.42 29.67 -3.95
CA GLU A 227 15.00 30.62 -2.92
C GLU A 227 13.73 30.13 -2.22
N ASN A 228 12.82 29.53 -2.97
CA ASN A 228 11.63 28.89 -2.42
C ASN A 228 12.01 27.70 -1.53
N GLU A 229 12.98 26.87 -1.95
CA GLU A 229 13.52 25.79 -1.11
C GLU A 229 14.10 26.34 0.20
N ALA A 230 14.94 27.39 0.14
CA ALA A 230 15.47 28.05 1.33
C ALA A 230 14.38 28.59 2.27
N ASN A 231 13.30 29.18 1.71
CA ASN A 231 12.13 29.63 2.48
C ASN A 231 11.42 28.47 3.18
N ASN A 232 11.31 27.33 2.51
CA ASN A 232 10.71 26.13 3.08
C ASN A 232 11.55 25.58 4.25
N ILE A 233 12.89 25.56 4.10
CA ILE A 233 13.83 25.15 5.17
C ILE A 233 13.59 25.96 6.44
N GLU A 234 13.61 27.30 6.34
CA GLU A 234 13.43 28.17 7.51
C GLU A 234 12.03 28.07 8.12
N LYS A 235 11.00 27.85 7.30
CA LYS A 235 9.62 27.68 7.76
C LYS A 235 9.45 26.36 8.51
N VAL A 236 9.98 25.25 7.98
CA VAL A 236 9.87 23.95 8.65
C VAL A 236 10.76 23.86 9.88
N ALA A 237 11.94 24.50 9.88
CA ALA A 237 12.81 24.59 11.04
C ALA A 237 12.07 25.19 12.25
N ARG A 238 11.34 26.30 12.03
CA ARG A 238 10.46 26.91 13.05
C ARG A 238 9.30 26.00 13.45
N ALA A 239 8.66 25.35 12.49
CA ALA A 239 7.53 24.46 12.75
C ALA A 239 7.90 23.24 13.62
N LEU A 240 9.13 22.75 13.50
CA LEU A 240 9.63 21.54 14.18
C LEU A 240 10.57 21.82 15.35
N GLU A 241 10.83 23.08 15.71
CA GLU A 241 11.80 23.51 16.74
C GLU A 241 11.64 22.80 18.11
N LYS A 242 10.39 22.45 18.45
CA LYS A 242 10.06 21.72 19.69
C LYS A 242 10.62 20.30 19.73
N PHE A 243 10.91 19.70 18.59
CA PHE A 243 11.44 18.34 18.49
C PHE A 243 12.96 18.36 18.41
N LYS A 244 13.63 18.26 19.56
CA LYS A 244 15.11 18.30 19.63
C LYS A 244 15.82 17.14 18.93
N PHE A 245 15.09 16.08 18.57
CA PHE A 245 15.60 14.98 17.75
C PHE A 245 15.54 15.27 16.24
N VAL A 246 15.03 16.42 15.82
CA VAL A 246 14.98 16.86 14.41
C VAL A 246 16.02 17.94 14.21
N LYS A 247 16.74 17.84 13.10
CA LYS A 247 17.66 18.87 12.60
C LYS A 247 17.21 19.27 11.21
N VAL A 248 17.12 20.58 11.00
CA VAL A 248 16.91 21.19 9.69
C VAL A 248 18.14 22.07 9.46
N PRO A 249 18.88 21.91 8.35
CA PRO A 249 20.09 22.68 8.08
C PRO A 249 19.85 24.18 8.14
N LYS A 250 20.77 24.94 8.73
CA LYS A 250 20.72 26.41 8.64
C LYS A 250 21.00 26.86 7.21
N VAL A 251 20.20 27.78 6.69
CA VAL A 251 20.45 28.42 5.39
C VAL A 251 21.40 29.60 5.54
N TYR A 252 22.35 29.76 4.63
CA TYR A 252 23.21 30.92 4.54
C TYR A 252 22.74 31.81 3.38
N ARG A 253 21.75 32.68 3.67
CA ARG A 253 21.00 33.44 2.66
C ARG A 253 21.85 34.28 1.72
N GLN A 254 22.95 34.84 2.21
CA GLN A 254 23.87 35.64 1.41
C GLN A 254 24.63 34.84 0.34
N TYR A 255 24.60 33.50 0.42
CA TYR A 255 25.19 32.58 -0.57
C TYR A 255 24.10 31.77 -1.29
N CYS A 256 22.88 32.32 -1.39
CA CYS A 256 21.76 31.69 -2.07
C CYS A 256 21.25 32.57 -3.21
N SER A 257 20.70 31.93 -4.24
CA SER A 257 20.00 32.53 -5.37
C SER A 257 18.90 31.58 -5.85
N GLY A 258 18.21 31.93 -6.94
CA GLY A 258 17.27 31.02 -7.60
C GLY A 258 17.91 29.70 -8.10
N ARG A 259 19.23 29.64 -8.31
CA ARG A 259 19.95 28.43 -8.81
C ARG A 259 21.01 27.88 -7.87
N VAL A 260 21.29 28.57 -6.76
CA VAL A 260 22.31 28.18 -5.77
C VAL A 260 21.67 28.16 -4.38
N LEU A 261 21.80 27.05 -3.66
CA LEU A 261 21.37 26.93 -2.27
C LEU A 261 22.55 26.53 -1.40
N THR A 262 22.91 27.39 -0.45
CA THR A 262 23.98 27.10 0.51
C THR A 262 23.40 26.89 1.90
N MET A 263 23.66 25.72 2.47
CA MET A 263 23.15 25.32 3.79
C MET A 263 24.21 24.64 4.65
N GLU A 264 23.95 24.54 5.94
CA GLU A 264 24.80 23.83 6.92
C GLU A 264 25.10 22.41 6.44
N PHE A 265 26.38 22.05 6.38
CA PHE A 265 26.77 20.69 6.08
C PHE A 265 26.39 19.77 7.24
N CYS A 266 25.53 18.79 6.98
CA CYS A 266 25.08 17.83 7.98
C CYS A 266 25.64 16.44 7.68
N GLU A 267 26.16 15.78 8.71
CA GLU A 267 26.66 14.41 8.62
C GLU A 267 25.61 13.39 9.05
N GLY A 268 25.67 12.18 8.50
CA GLY A 268 24.79 11.09 8.90
C GLY A 268 24.71 9.97 7.86
N HIS A 269 23.86 8.99 8.14
CA HIS A 269 23.59 7.86 7.25
C HIS A 269 22.18 7.97 6.68
N ARG A 270 21.94 7.45 5.47
CA ARG A 270 20.59 7.45 4.88
C ARG A 270 19.59 6.73 5.78
N ALA A 271 18.33 7.17 5.74
CA ALA A 271 17.26 6.61 6.57
C ALA A 271 16.95 5.13 6.30
N ASP A 272 17.33 4.61 5.13
CA ASP A 272 17.14 3.21 4.72
C ASP A 272 18.37 2.30 4.99
N ASP A 273 19.46 2.84 5.53
CA ASP A 273 20.69 2.09 5.79
C ASP A 273 20.65 1.34 7.14
N LEU A 274 20.07 0.14 7.11
CA LEU A 274 19.94 -0.73 8.29
C LEU A 274 21.28 -1.09 8.94
N GLU A 275 22.33 -1.29 8.15
CA GLU A 275 23.64 -1.72 8.66
C GLU A 275 24.33 -0.59 9.42
N SER A 276 24.23 0.65 8.92
CA SER A 276 24.73 1.82 9.65
C SER A 276 23.97 2.04 10.96
N MET A 277 22.65 1.79 11.02
CA MET A 277 21.90 1.88 12.29
C MET A 277 22.40 0.86 13.31
N LYS A 278 22.63 -0.39 12.90
CA LYS A 278 23.19 -1.45 13.77
C LYS A 278 24.58 -1.07 14.29
N LYS A 279 25.47 -0.61 13.39
CA LYS A 279 26.83 -0.20 13.75
C LYS A 279 26.87 0.93 14.78
N ASN A 280 25.93 1.87 14.70
CA ASN A 280 25.81 2.99 15.63
C ASN A 280 24.90 2.71 16.84
N ASN A 281 24.41 1.47 16.99
CA ASN A 281 23.51 1.05 18.07
C ASN A 281 22.24 1.93 18.17
N ILE A 282 21.67 2.27 17.00
CA ILE A 282 20.44 3.06 16.87
C ILE A 282 19.25 2.11 16.75
N ASP A 283 18.21 2.33 17.56
CA ASP A 283 16.96 1.57 17.45
C ASP A 283 16.15 2.04 16.24
N VAL A 284 16.04 1.19 15.23
CA VAL A 284 15.29 1.45 14.00
C VAL A 284 13.80 1.70 14.24
N ASN A 285 13.20 1.12 15.29
CA ASN A 285 11.80 1.41 15.64
C ASN A 285 11.66 2.85 16.13
N LYS A 286 12.67 3.39 16.83
CA LYS A 286 12.70 4.80 17.24
C LYS A 286 12.88 5.73 16.06
N VAL A 287 13.64 5.33 15.03
CA VAL A 287 13.74 6.10 13.78
C VAL A 287 12.36 6.20 13.14
N SER A 288 11.66 5.07 12.98
CA SER A 288 10.33 5.00 12.39
C SER A 288 9.27 5.77 13.19
N GLU A 289 9.27 5.62 14.53
CA GLU A 289 8.40 6.38 15.44
C GLU A 289 8.60 7.90 15.28
N ARG A 290 9.85 8.35 15.27
CA ARG A 290 10.19 9.77 15.14
C ARG A 290 9.83 10.34 13.77
N LEU A 291 10.05 9.59 12.69
CA LEU A 291 9.54 9.95 11.37
C LEU A 291 8.01 10.08 11.39
N GLY A 292 7.32 9.10 11.98
CA GLY A 292 5.87 9.17 12.18
C GLY A 292 5.42 10.43 12.93
N ILE A 293 6.15 10.85 13.98
CA ILE A 293 5.89 12.09 14.71
C ILE A 293 6.07 13.32 13.82
N ILE A 294 7.19 13.42 13.10
CA ILE A 294 7.52 14.56 12.23
C ILE A 294 6.43 14.77 11.18
N PHE A 295 6.10 13.72 10.42
CA PHE A 295 5.14 13.82 9.33
C PHE A 295 3.70 13.95 9.83
N SER A 296 3.34 13.33 10.95
CA SER A 296 2.03 13.56 11.56
C SER A 296 1.87 15.00 12.04
N GLU A 297 2.92 15.60 12.62
CA GLU A 297 2.86 17.01 13.02
C GLU A 297 2.69 17.93 11.80
N MET A 298 3.50 17.71 10.75
CA MET A 298 3.40 18.47 9.50
C MET A 298 2.00 18.36 8.87
N ILE A 299 1.43 17.15 8.78
CA ILE A 299 0.13 16.90 8.15
C ILE A 299 -1.01 17.47 8.98
N TYR A 300 -1.09 17.15 10.28
CA TYR A 300 -2.30 17.41 11.06
C TYR A 300 -2.22 18.69 11.88
N SER A 301 -1.06 19.05 12.43
CA SER A 301 -0.93 20.25 13.26
C SER A 301 -0.65 21.49 12.40
N ASN A 302 0.44 21.47 11.64
CA ASN A 302 0.91 22.65 10.88
C ASN A 302 0.13 22.82 9.57
N GLY A 303 -0.15 21.72 8.87
CA GLY A 303 -0.65 21.75 7.49
C GLY A 303 0.37 22.28 6.50
N PHE A 304 1.66 22.17 6.80
CA PHE A 304 2.76 22.49 5.88
C PHE A 304 3.59 21.22 5.77
N VAL A 305 3.41 20.48 4.68
CA VAL A 305 3.85 19.08 4.55
C VAL A 305 4.94 18.97 3.53
N HIS A 306 6.03 18.32 3.91
CA HIS A 306 7.05 17.89 2.97
C HIS A 306 6.54 16.68 2.19
N CYS A 307 6.47 16.79 0.85
CA CYS A 307 5.84 15.81 -0.02
C CYS A 307 6.83 14.91 -0.80
N ASP A 308 8.11 14.94 -0.44
CA ASP A 308 9.15 14.10 -1.06
C ASP A 308 10.19 13.57 -0.04
N PRO A 309 9.76 12.83 1.01
CA PRO A 309 10.67 12.29 2.01
C PRO A 309 11.44 11.05 1.52
N HIS A 310 12.09 11.17 0.37
CA HIS A 310 12.90 10.10 -0.18
C HIS A 310 14.00 9.71 0.83
N PRO A 311 14.35 8.41 0.99
CA PRO A 311 15.34 7.98 1.98
C PRO A 311 16.71 8.69 1.85
N GLY A 312 17.08 9.10 0.64
CA GLY A 312 18.30 9.89 0.38
C GLY A 312 18.26 11.32 0.92
N ASN A 313 17.07 11.88 1.15
CA ASN A 313 16.86 13.25 1.64
C ASN A 313 16.73 13.30 3.18
N ILE A 314 16.87 12.15 3.85
CA ILE A 314 16.75 12.02 5.30
C ILE A 314 18.02 11.35 5.81
N LEU A 315 18.76 12.06 6.66
CA LEU A 315 19.91 11.47 7.35
C LEU A 315 19.57 11.14 8.80
N ILE A 316 20.11 10.04 9.28
CA ILE A 316 20.19 9.71 10.70
C ILE A 316 21.60 10.05 11.15
N SER A 317 21.72 11.12 11.93
CA SER A 317 22.98 11.60 12.47
C SER A 317 23.17 11.05 13.88
N PRO A 318 24.15 10.17 14.14
CA PRO A 318 24.45 9.68 15.48
C PRO A 318 24.92 10.83 16.39
N ILE A 319 24.45 10.86 17.63
CA ILE A 319 24.94 11.77 18.67
C ILE A 319 25.90 10.98 19.57
N LYS A 320 27.18 11.35 19.52
CA LYS A 320 28.21 10.79 20.40
C LYS A 320 27.98 11.25 21.85
N ASN A 321 28.33 10.42 22.81
CA ASN A 321 28.37 10.75 24.25
C ASN A 321 27.02 11.05 24.96
N THR A 322 25.88 10.61 24.42
CA THR A 322 24.63 10.62 25.20
C THR A 322 24.57 9.46 26.20
N LYS A 323 24.15 9.73 27.44
CA LYS A 323 23.83 8.69 28.43
C LYS A 323 22.45 8.07 28.18
N ASP A 324 21.55 8.80 27.53
CA ASP A 324 20.22 8.32 27.16
C ASP A 324 20.28 7.67 25.78
N LYS A 325 20.20 6.33 25.76
CA LYS A 325 20.15 5.54 24.52
C LYS A 325 18.98 5.91 23.62
N ASN A 326 17.90 6.50 24.15
CA ASN A 326 16.78 6.97 23.34
C ASN A 326 17.02 8.32 22.67
N LYS A 327 18.18 8.97 22.91
CA LYS A 327 18.58 10.27 22.34
C LYS A 327 19.91 10.21 21.61
N ASN A 328 20.34 9.03 21.17
CA ASN A 328 21.64 8.81 20.52
C ASN A 328 21.67 9.15 19.03
N PHE A 329 20.63 9.78 18.49
CA PHE A 329 20.61 10.25 17.11
C PHE A 329 19.66 11.45 16.92
N GLN A 330 19.88 12.20 15.85
CA GLN A 330 18.94 13.15 15.26
C GLN A 330 18.53 12.70 13.86
N ILE A 331 17.34 13.13 13.43
CA ILE A 331 16.87 13.01 12.05
C ILE A 331 17.10 14.35 11.37
N VAL A 332 17.92 14.36 10.34
CA VAL A 332 18.20 15.52 9.50
C VAL A 332 17.32 15.45 8.26
N LEU A 333 16.57 16.52 7.98
CA LEU A 333 15.83 16.68 6.73
C LEU A 333 16.66 17.58 5.80
N LEU A 334 16.97 17.12 4.58
CA LEU A 334 17.90 17.82 3.68
C LEU A 334 17.21 18.54 2.51
N ASP A 335 16.27 17.87 1.84
CA ASP A 335 15.60 18.40 0.65
C ASP A 335 14.28 19.05 1.05
N HIS A 336 14.10 20.28 0.61
CA HIS A 336 12.91 21.06 0.93
C HIS A 336 12.24 21.68 -0.30
N GLY A 337 12.52 21.13 -1.49
CA GLY A 337 12.01 21.63 -2.77
C GLY A 337 10.49 21.46 -2.94
N LEU A 338 9.91 20.39 -2.37
CA LEU A 338 8.49 20.07 -2.53
C LEU A 338 7.72 20.09 -1.21
N TYR A 339 6.93 21.16 -1.04
CA TYR A 339 6.00 21.34 0.08
C TYR A 339 4.58 21.65 -0.40
N GLN A 340 3.60 21.20 0.37
CA GLN A 340 2.21 21.56 0.18
C GLN A 340 1.60 22.16 1.45
N ILE A 341 0.70 23.13 1.25
CA ILE A 341 -0.13 23.69 2.32
C ILE A 341 -1.47 22.98 2.31
N LEU A 342 -1.83 22.32 3.41
CA LEU A 342 -3.08 21.60 3.59
C LEU A 342 -4.12 22.48 4.31
N PRO A 343 -5.26 22.79 3.65
CA PRO A 343 -6.34 23.54 4.28
C PRO A 343 -6.82 22.88 5.59
N LYS A 344 -7.20 23.69 6.60
CA LYS A 344 -7.65 23.19 7.92
C LYS A 344 -8.82 22.21 7.77
N ASN A 345 -9.79 22.52 6.90
CA ASN A 345 -10.96 21.65 6.65
C ASN A 345 -10.55 20.29 6.04
N PHE A 346 -9.64 20.30 5.06
CA PHE A 346 -9.10 19.07 4.47
C PHE A 346 -8.46 18.19 5.55
N ARG A 347 -7.55 18.77 6.35
CA ARG A 347 -6.87 18.06 7.44
C ARG A 347 -7.84 17.48 8.46
N TYR A 348 -8.88 18.23 8.80
CA TYR A 348 -9.90 17.81 9.74
C TYR A 348 -10.69 16.60 9.23
N ASN A 349 -11.16 16.65 7.97
CA ASN A 349 -11.87 15.52 7.36
C ASN A 349 -10.95 14.29 7.23
N TYR A 350 -9.70 14.51 6.85
CA TYR A 350 -8.72 13.44 6.75
C TYR A 350 -8.40 12.80 8.11
N ALA A 351 -8.26 13.61 9.16
CA ALA A 351 -8.10 13.12 10.53
C ALA A 351 -9.31 12.28 10.98
N LYS A 352 -10.53 12.71 10.65
CA LYS A 352 -11.75 11.94 10.94
C LYS A 352 -11.78 10.60 10.21
N ILE A 353 -11.35 10.54 8.95
CA ILE A 353 -11.22 9.28 8.20
C ILE A 353 -10.29 8.31 8.92
N TRP A 354 -9.10 8.78 9.33
CA TRP A 354 -8.17 7.96 10.12
C TRP A 354 -8.76 7.50 11.45
N MET A 355 -9.48 8.37 12.16
CA MET A 355 -10.16 7.98 13.40
C MET A 355 -11.27 6.94 13.15
N SER A 356 -12.02 7.04 12.05
CA SER A 356 -13.03 6.04 11.67
C SER A 356 -12.40 4.69 11.34
N ILE A 357 -11.26 4.69 10.64
CA ILE A 357 -10.48 3.46 10.35
C ILE A 357 -10.00 2.81 11.65
N LEU A 358 -9.36 3.59 12.54
CA LEU A 358 -8.84 3.09 13.82
C LEU A 358 -9.96 2.57 14.74
N ASN A 359 -11.13 3.21 14.71
CA ASN A 359 -12.29 2.82 15.49
C ASN A 359 -13.18 1.76 14.81
N LYS A 360 -12.86 1.39 13.56
CA LYS A 360 -13.65 0.46 12.72
C LYS A 360 -15.10 0.92 12.51
N ASP A 361 -15.28 2.23 12.45
CA ASP A 361 -16.57 2.86 12.15
C ASP A 361 -16.73 2.97 10.62
N ILE A 362 -17.12 1.86 10.00
CA ILE A 362 -17.22 1.74 8.54
C ILE A 362 -18.29 2.67 7.97
N LYS A 363 -19.41 2.86 8.68
CA LYS A 363 -20.48 3.77 8.24
C LYS A 363 -20.00 5.21 8.19
N LYS A 364 -19.30 5.64 9.24
CA LYS A 364 -18.73 6.98 9.28
C LYS A 364 -17.60 7.16 8.28
N LEU A 365 -16.80 6.12 8.04
CA LEU A 365 -15.79 6.12 6.97
C LEU A 365 -16.44 6.39 5.61
N GLU A 366 -17.47 5.62 5.26
CA GLU A 366 -18.24 5.79 4.00
C GLU A 366 -18.81 7.21 3.88
N GLU A 367 -19.43 7.73 4.94
CA GLU A 367 -19.97 9.10 4.97
C GLU A 367 -18.88 10.14 4.73
N LEU A 368 -17.76 10.07 5.44
CA LEU A 368 -16.67 11.04 5.34
C LEU A 368 -15.98 11.01 3.98
N THR A 369 -15.93 9.85 3.32
CA THR A 369 -15.34 9.73 1.98
C THR A 369 -16.14 10.44 0.89
N LYS A 370 -17.40 10.84 1.16
CA LYS A 370 -18.16 11.74 0.27
C LYS A 370 -17.47 13.09 0.09
N ASN A 371 -16.83 13.61 1.14
CA ASN A 371 -16.08 14.87 1.08
C ASN A 371 -14.83 14.80 0.18
N PHE A 372 -14.46 13.59 -0.25
CA PHE A 372 -13.33 13.30 -1.14
C PHE A 372 -13.79 12.71 -2.48
N ASN A 373 -15.09 12.70 -2.76
CA ASN A 373 -15.72 12.15 -3.98
C ASN A 373 -15.43 10.65 -4.22
N VAL A 374 -15.15 9.87 -3.17
CA VAL A 374 -14.79 8.44 -3.29
C VAL A 374 -15.64 7.53 -2.42
N ASN A 375 -16.89 7.93 -2.14
CA ASN A 375 -17.81 7.15 -1.32
C ASN A 375 -18.14 5.78 -1.91
N GLU A 376 -18.25 5.66 -3.24
CA GLU A 376 -18.48 4.35 -3.89
C GLU A 376 -17.27 3.42 -3.80
N TYR A 377 -16.09 4.00 -3.53
CA TYR A 377 -14.81 3.31 -3.45
C TYR A 377 -14.18 3.40 -2.05
N PHE A 378 -14.96 3.67 -1.00
CA PHE A 378 -14.45 3.98 0.34
C PHE A 378 -13.52 2.89 0.89
N GLY A 379 -13.81 1.62 0.59
CA GLY A 379 -12.99 0.48 1.01
C GLY A 379 -11.63 0.45 0.31
N LEU A 380 -11.62 0.61 -1.02
CA LEU A 380 -10.40 0.70 -1.80
C LEU A 380 -9.56 1.93 -1.40
N PHE A 381 -10.22 3.08 -1.22
CA PHE A 381 -9.59 4.29 -0.73
C PHE A 381 -8.93 4.05 0.64
N ALA A 382 -9.61 3.39 1.58
CA ALA A 382 -9.03 3.06 2.88
C ALA A 382 -7.81 2.12 2.76
N CYS A 383 -7.83 1.15 1.84
CA CYS A 383 -6.67 0.29 1.55
C CYS A 383 -5.48 1.10 1.03
N ILE A 384 -5.70 2.03 0.09
CA ILE A 384 -4.66 2.92 -0.45
C ILE A 384 -4.07 3.81 0.67
N VAL A 385 -4.95 4.46 1.43
CA VAL A 385 -4.58 5.38 2.52
C VAL A 385 -3.80 4.68 3.62
N THR A 386 -4.15 3.45 3.96
CA THR A 386 -3.51 2.70 5.07
C THR A 386 -2.36 1.81 4.62
N GLY A 387 -2.31 1.43 3.34
CA GLY A 387 -1.38 0.42 2.84
C GLY A 387 -1.62 -0.95 3.49
N ARG A 388 -2.88 -1.22 3.87
CA ARG A 388 -3.34 -2.45 4.54
C ARG A 388 -4.43 -3.12 3.72
N ALA A 389 -4.54 -4.44 3.85
CA ALA A 389 -5.63 -5.18 3.23
C ALA A 389 -6.97 -4.85 3.91
N TRP A 390 -8.06 -4.94 3.15
CA TRP A 390 -9.40 -4.65 3.68
C TRP A 390 -9.76 -5.49 4.90
N ASP A 391 -9.40 -6.78 4.90
CA ASP A 391 -9.61 -7.68 6.04
C ASP A 391 -8.86 -7.23 7.30
N SER A 392 -7.64 -6.68 7.14
CA SER A 392 -6.87 -6.11 8.24
C SER A 392 -7.55 -4.86 8.82
N ILE A 393 -8.12 -4.03 7.95
CA ILE A 393 -8.89 -2.84 8.36
C ILE A 393 -10.12 -3.23 9.16
N LEU A 394 -10.89 -4.22 8.69
CA LEU A 394 -12.10 -4.71 9.37
C LEU A 394 -11.81 -5.35 10.74
N GLN A 395 -10.71 -6.09 10.86
CA GLN A 395 -10.33 -6.72 12.12
C GLN A 395 -9.73 -5.69 13.11
N GLY A 396 -9.00 -4.72 12.58
CA GLY A 396 -8.40 -3.59 13.28
C GLY A 396 -6.91 -3.53 13.03
N ILE A 397 -6.46 -2.46 12.35
CA ILE A 397 -5.04 -2.26 12.00
C ILE A 397 -4.13 -2.10 13.22
N ASP A 398 -4.71 -1.79 14.40
CA ASP A 398 -4.02 -1.71 15.69
C ASP A 398 -3.80 -3.08 16.36
N LYS A 399 -4.46 -4.14 15.87
CA LYS A 399 -4.42 -5.48 16.47
C LYS A 399 -3.63 -6.49 15.66
N ILE A 400 -3.54 -6.26 14.35
CA ILE A 400 -2.89 -7.18 13.42
C ILE A 400 -1.60 -6.52 12.95
N ASP A 401 -0.49 -7.16 13.28
CA ASP A 401 0.81 -6.77 12.75
C ASP A 401 0.82 -6.95 11.23
N PHE A 402 1.44 -5.99 10.55
CA PHE A 402 1.70 -6.14 9.12
C PHE A 402 2.54 -7.39 8.88
N THR A 403 2.25 -8.15 7.82
CA THR A 403 3.05 -9.33 7.46
C THR A 403 3.58 -9.22 6.03
N SER A 404 4.72 -9.86 5.73
CA SER A 404 5.27 -9.90 4.36
C SER A 404 4.28 -10.51 3.35
N ASN A 405 3.44 -11.44 3.80
CA ASN A 405 2.37 -12.03 3.00
C ASN A 405 1.24 -11.03 2.69
N GLU A 406 0.92 -10.12 3.62
CA GLU A 406 -0.04 -9.03 3.39
C GLU A 406 0.49 -8.07 2.30
N SER A 407 1.78 -7.73 2.32
CA SER A 407 2.41 -6.88 1.29
C SER A 407 2.27 -7.45 -0.12
N ASN A 408 2.54 -8.76 -0.28
CA ASN A 408 2.45 -9.44 -1.56
C ASN A 408 1.01 -9.54 -2.05
N SER A 409 0.06 -9.84 -1.16
CA SER A 409 -1.37 -9.86 -1.47
C SER A 409 -1.86 -8.47 -1.90
N ILE A 410 -1.46 -7.39 -1.21
CA ILE A 410 -1.84 -6.03 -1.60
C ILE A 410 -1.32 -5.69 -2.99
N LYS A 411 -0.07 -6.04 -3.33
CA LYS A 411 0.50 -5.77 -4.66
C LYS A 411 -0.20 -6.58 -5.77
N LEU A 412 -0.48 -7.85 -5.52
CA LEU A 412 -1.20 -8.71 -6.47
C LEU A 412 -2.64 -8.25 -6.69
N GLU A 413 -3.34 -7.91 -5.61
CA GLU A 413 -4.71 -7.41 -5.66
C GLU A 413 -4.76 -6.01 -6.28
N ALA A 414 -3.81 -5.11 -5.99
CA ALA A 414 -3.75 -3.78 -6.62
C ALA A 414 -3.65 -3.86 -8.15
N SER A 415 -2.98 -4.88 -8.69
CA SER A 415 -2.91 -5.10 -10.14
C SER A 415 -4.29 -5.45 -10.73
N LYS A 416 -5.15 -6.15 -9.98
CA LYS A 416 -6.54 -6.45 -10.38
C LYS A 416 -7.46 -5.23 -10.30
N TYR A 417 -7.20 -4.33 -9.34
CA TYR A 417 -7.97 -3.09 -9.13
C TYR A 417 -7.34 -1.87 -9.81
N LEU A 418 -6.41 -2.05 -10.76
CA LEU A 418 -5.67 -0.92 -11.36
C LEU A 418 -6.63 0.13 -11.94
N ARG A 419 -7.73 -0.31 -12.56
CA ARG A 419 -8.77 0.55 -13.12
C ARG A 419 -9.47 1.36 -12.03
N GLU A 420 -9.93 0.71 -10.97
CA GLU A 420 -10.62 1.34 -9.84
C GLU A 420 -9.68 2.27 -9.06
N ILE A 421 -8.42 1.86 -8.86
CA ILE A 421 -7.37 2.71 -8.25
C ILE A 421 -7.22 3.97 -9.08
N SER A 422 -7.13 3.84 -10.41
CA SER A 422 -7.03 4.98 -11.31
C SER A 422 -8.25 5.91 -11.21
N ILE A 423 -9.47 5.38 -11.09
CA ILE A 423 -10.69 6.16 -10.85
C ILE A 423 -10.59 6.91 -9.52
N VAL A 424 -10.23 6.23 -8.44
CA VAL A 424 -10.06 6.84 -7.11
C VAL A 424 -9.06 7.99 -7.16
N LEU A 425 -7.89 7.79 -7.78
CA LEU A 425 -6.86 8.83 -7.89
C LEU A 425 -7.31 10.06 -8.68
N ASN A 426 -8.22 9.90 -9.65
CA ASN A 426 -8.77 11.03 -10.40
C ASN A 426 -9.87 11.77 -9.64
N LEU A 427 -10.56 11.11 -8.71
CA LEU A 427 -11.67 11.70 -7.94
C LEU A 427 -11.19 12.44 -6.69
N ILE A 428 -10.11 11.96 -6.06
CA ILE A 428 -9.60 12.56 -4.83
C ILE A 428 -9.03 13.97 -5.05
N PRO A 429 -9.08 14.84 -4.03
CA PRO A 429 -8.41 16.14 -4.07
C PRO A 429 -6.91 16.00 -4.33
N ARG A 430 -6.32 16.99 -5.01
CA ARG A 430 -4.88 16.97 -5.34
C ARG A 430 -3.99 16.92 -4.11
N GLU A 431 -4.42 17.59 -3.03
CA GLU A 431 -3.78 17.54 -1.72
C GLU A 431 -3.60 16.11 -1.20
N MET A 432 -4.53 15.22 -1.56
CA MET A 432 -4.47 13.82 -1.17
C MET A 432 -3.39 13.05 -1.92
N LEU A 433 -3.16 13.34 -3.21
CA LEU A 433 -2.18 12.65 -4.05
C LEU A 433 -0.76 12.76 -3.48
N LEU A 434 -0.36 13.97 -3.06
CA LEU A 434 0.97 14.19 -2.47
C LEU A 434 1.10 13.60 -1.06
N ILE A 435 0.02 13.53 -0.29
CA ILE A 435 0.00 12.82 0.99
C ILE A 435 0.16 11.31 0.77
N LEU A 436 -0.51 10.74 -0.23
CA LEU A 436 -0.35 9.32 -0.58
C LEU A 436 1.10 9.01 -0.94
N LYS A 437 1.73 9.84 -1.79
CA LYS A 437 3.15 9.73 -2.13
C LYS A 437 4.04 9.78 -0.88
N THR A 438 3.77 10.72 0.01
CA THR A 438 4.53 10.90 1.27
C THR A 438 4.43 9.65 2.15
N ASN A 439 3.21 9.13 2.33
CA ASN A 439 2.96 7.92 3.11
C ASN A 439 3.65 6.69 2.51
N ASP A 440 3.64 6.55 1.19
CA ASP A 440 4.30 5.42 0.51
C ASP A 440 5.82 5.47 0.61
N LEU A 441 6.44 6.65 0.50
CA LEU A 441 7.88 6.82 0.73
C LEU A 441 8.27 6.48 2.19
N LEU A 442 7.48 6.91 3.17
CA LEU A 442 7.70 6.56 4.57
C LEU A 442 7.55 5.05 4.82
N ARG A 443 6.56 4.40 4.21
CA ARG A 443 6.42 2.93 4.24
C ARG A 443 7.60 2.22 3.58
N GLY A 444 8.18 2.82 2.55
CA GLY A 444 9.42 2.36 1.92
C GLY A 444 10.55 2.30 2.94
N ILE A 445 10.76 3.38 3.70
CA ILE A 445 11.75 3.43 4.79
C ILE A 445 11.45 2.39 5.88
N GLU A 446 10.20 2.30 6.36
CA GLU A 446 9.80 1.30 7.35
C GLU A 446 10.03 -0.14 6.86
N SER A 447 9.84 -0.38 5.56
CA SER A 447 10.11 -1.67 4.93
C SER A 447 11.60 -1.98 4.91
N SER A 448 12.45 -1.03 4.51
CA SER A 448 13.92 -1.20 4.49
C SER A 448 14.51 -1.40 5.89
N LEU A 449 13.92 -0.75 6.90
CA LEU A 449 14.32 -0.89 8.30
C LEU A 449 13.71 -2.11 9.02
N HIS A 450 12.83 -2.87 8.36
CA HIS A 450 12.07 -3.98 8.94
C HIS A 450 11.19 -3.59 10.15
N THR A 451 10.65 -2.37 10.16
CA THR A 451 9.86 -1.82 11.28
C THR A 451 8.36 -1.74 11.01
N ARG A 452 7.92 -2.06 9.79
CA ARG A 452 6.50 -1.97 9.36
C ARG A 452 5.52 -2.75 10.26
N ASN A 453 6.00 -3.82 10.92
CA ASN A 453 5.18 -4.63 11.82
C ASN A 453 4.90 -3.94 13.17
N SER A 454 5.73 -2.97 13.56
CA SER A 454 5.68 -2.35 14.90
C SER A 454 4.48 -1.43 15.13
N SER A 455 3.74 -1.06 14.08
CA SER A 455 2.60 -0.11 14.14
C SER A 455 2.94 1.21 14.85
N SER A 456 4.24 1.53 15.00
CA SER A 456 4.74 2.60 15.86
C SER A 456 4.38 3.99 15.34
N SER A 457 4.16 4.14 14.04
CA SER A 457 3.72 5.38 13.39
C SER A 457 2.25 5.73 13.63
N PHE A 458 1.39 4.78 14.02
CA PHE A 458 -0.05 5.05 14.27
C PHE A 458 -0.33 5.80 15.59
N ILE A 459 0.55 5.67 16.59
CA ILE A 459 0.37 6.34 17.88
C ILE A 459 0.59 7.85 17.74
N PRO A 460 1.69 8.34 17.14
CA PRO A 460 1.84 9.75 16.81
C PRO A 460 0.71 10.30 15.95
N LEU A 461 0.30 9.53 14.93
CA LEU A 461 -0.79 9.86 14.03
C LEU A 461 -2.09 10.13 14.79
N SER A 462 -2.57 9.15 15.57
CA SER A 462 -3.81 9.26 16.34
C SER A 462 -3.79 10.44 17.33
N LYS A 463 -2.65 10.69 17.99
CA LYS A 463 -2.45 11.86 18.86
C LYS A 463 -2.65 13.17 18.10
N CYS A 464 -2.09 13.28 16.91
CA CYS A 464 -2.23 14.49 16.10
C CYS A 464 -3.67 14.66 15.58
N CYS A 465 -4.31 13.59 15.12
CA CYS A 465 -5.72 13.61 14.70
C CYS A 465 -6.63 14.11 15.82
N ILE A 466 -6.48 13.60 17.04
CA ILE A 466 -7.30 14.02 18.19
C ILE A 466 -7.04 15.48 18.57
N ARG A 467 -5.78 15.92 18.57
CA ARG A 467 -5.42 17.34 18.83
C ARG A 467 -6.04 18.28 17.80
N LEU A 468 -6.17 17.86 16.55
CA LEU A 468 -6.83 18.64 15.49
C LEU A 468 -8.36 18.64 15.63
N ILE A 469 -8.97 17.48 15.90
CA ILE A 469 -10.44 17.31 15.92
C ILE A 469 -11.06 18.01 17.13
N ASN A 470 -10.49 17.88 18.33
CA ASN A 470 -11.14 18.36 19.56
C ASN A 470 -11.45 19.87 19.57
N PRO A 471 -10.52 20.77 19.21
CA PRO A 471 -10.82 22.21 19.13
C PRO A 471 -11.78 22.54 17.98
N TYR A 472 -11.63 21.87 16.84
CA TYR A 472 -12.45 22.12 15.66
C TYR A 472 -13.92 21.74 15.89
N ASP A 473 -14.16 20.58 16.53
CA ASP A 473 -15.50 20.17 16.96
C ASP A 473 -16.11 21.24 17.89
N ARG A 474 -15.32 21.80 18.82
CA ARG A 474 -15.78 22.88 19.72
C ARG A 474 -16.10 24.18 19.00
N GLU A 475 -15.24 24.63 18.09
CA GLU A 475 -15.45 25.86 17.28
C GLU A 475 -16.68 25.74 16.38
N THR A 476 -16.92 24.57 15.78
CA THR A 476 -18.08 24.33 14.91
C THR A 476 -19.38 24.27 15.72
N LEU A 477 -19.34 23.67 16.92
CA LEU A 477 -20.48 23.55 17.83
C LEU A 477 -20.81 24.84 18.58
N THR A 478 -19.88 25.78 18.74
CA THR A 478 -20.23 27.12 19.25
C THR A 478 -21.15 27.91 18.33
N ASN A 479 -21.27 27.52 17.06
CA ASN A 479 -22.25 28.07 16.12
C ASN A 479 -23.60 27.32 16.13
N THR A 480 -23.68 26.16 16.79
CA THR A 480 -24.91 25.35 16.91
C THR A 480 -24.97 24.65 18.27
N GLY A 481 -25.64 25.27 19.24
CA GLY A 481 -26.20 24.66 20.47
C GLY A 481 -25.25 23.81 21.36
N ARG A 482 -24.88 24.34 22.53
CA ARG A 482 -24.15 23.60 23.57
C ARG A 482 -25.13 22.75 24.38
N ASP A 483 -24.97 21.42 24.41
CA ASP A 483 -25.30 20.58 25.59
C ASP A 483 -24.79 19.11 25.51
N THR A 484 -24.38 18.60 24.34
CA THR A 484 -24.05 17.17 24.18
C THR A 484 -22.60 16.75 24.52
N ILE A 485 -21.69 17.67 24.86
CA ILE A 485 -20.24 17.43 24.71
C ILE A 485 -19.56 16.80 25.94
N LYS A 486 -20.09 16.92 27.16
CA LYS A 486 -19.41 16.40 28.36
C LYS A 486 -19.23 14.87 28.35
N ASN A 487 -20.15 14.13 27.70
CA ASN A 487 -20.08 12.67 27.60
C ASN A 487 -19.18 12.15 26.46
N GLU A 488 -19.09 12.86 25.33
CA GLU A 488 -18.23 12.44 24.21
C GLU A 488 -16.73 12.67 24.46
N SER A 489 -16.35 13.76 25.14
CA SER A 489 -14.93 14.03 25.44
C SER A 489 -14.31 12.97 26.34
N ASN A 490 -15.09 12.46 27.31
CA ASN A 490 -14.69 11.38 28.20
C ASN A 490 -14.56 10.04 27.45
N LEU A 491 -15.43 9.78 26.46
CA LEU A 491 -15.34 8.60 25.60
C LEU A 491 -14.10 8.62 24.69
N LYS A 492 -13.78 9.78 24.10
CA LYS A 492 -12.59 9.99 23.24
C LYS A 492 -11.28 9.90 24.06
N GLN A 493 -11.25 10.40 25.29
CA GLN A 493 -10.12 10.20 26.23
C GLN A 493 -9.99 8.73 26.69
N PHE A 494 -11.09 7.99 26.83
CA PHE A 494 -11.04 6.56 27.17
C PHE A 494 -10.50 5.69 26.01
N GLN A 495 -10.76 6.07 24.75
CA GLN A 495 -10.14 5.44 23.58
C GLN A 495 -8.62 5.66 23.53
N PHE A 496 -8.15 6.86 23.90
CA PHE A 496 -6.72 7.15 24.08
C PHE A 496 -6.09 6.20 25.10
N PHE A 497 -6.78 5.95 26.22
CA PHE A 497 -6.33 5.03 27.27
C PHE A 497 -6.20 3.58 26.75
N LYS A 498 -7.14 3.11 25.90
CA LYS A 498 -7.08 1.78 25.27
C LYS A 498 -5.90 1.63 24.28
N ILE A 499 -5.65 2.62 23.44
CA ILE A 499 -4.55 2.59 22.45
C ILE A 499 -3.20 2.71 23.16
N TYR A 500 -3.09 3.61 24.14
CA TYR A 500 -1.87 3.83 24.94
C TYR A 500 -1.47 2.60 25.76
N PHE A 501 -2.38 1.96 26.51
CA PHE A 501 -2.06 0.74 27.27
C PHE A 501 -1.66 -0.44 26.39
N ARG A 502 -2.19 -0.52 25.15
CA ARG A 502 -1.79 -1.56 24.19
C ARG A 502 -0.38 -1.34 23.66
N SER A 503 0.00 -0.09 23.38
CA SER A 503 1.37 0.25 22.95
C SER A 503 2.43 -0.06 24.01
N ILE A 504 2.11 0.11 25.29
CA ILE A 504 2.97 -0.28 26.41
C ILE A 504 3.15 -1.81 26.45
N LYS A 505 2.09 -2.58 26.17
CA LYS A 505 2.14 -4.05 26.09
C LYS A 505 3.03 -4.52 24.93
N ILE A 506 3.00 -3.84 23.79
CA ILE A 506 3.85 -4.12 22.62
C ILE A 506 5.31 -3.77 22.91
N ASN A 507 5.60 -2.61 23.52
CA ASN A 507 6.97 -2.25 23.93
C ASN A 507 7.54 -3.21 24.99
N MET A 508 6.74 -3.72 25.93
CA MET A 508 7.20 -4.75 26.88
C MET A 508 7.51 -6.10 26.21
N ILE A 509 6.79 -6.47 25.15
CA ILE A 509 7.02 -7.72 24.40
C ILE A 509 8.23 -7.57 23.46
N SER A 510 8.41 -6.42 22.82
CA SER A 510 9.57 -6.10 21.96
C SER A 510 10.89 -6.08 22.75
N VAL A 511 10.90 -5.50 23.96
CA VAL A 511 12.07 -5.51 24.86
C VAL A 511 12.41 -6.93 25.35
N ARG A 512 11.44 -7.85 25.42
CA ARG A 512 11.68 -9.27 25.73
C ARG A 512 12.16 -10.08 24.52
N GLY A 513 11.70 -9.76 23.30
CA GLY A 513 12.08 -10.45 22.07
C GLY A 513 13.50 -10.13 21.56
N ASN A 514 13.99 -8.92 21.77
CA ASN A 514 15.34 -8.54 21.33
C ASN A 514 16.46 -9.08 22.23
N ASN A 515 16.17 -9.45 23.48
CA ASN A 515 17.15 -10.11 24.36
C ASN A 515 17.31 -11.62 24.08
N SER A 516 16.42 -12.23 23.29
CA SER A 516 16.54 -13.64 22.86
C SER A 516 17.41 -13.85 21.62
N PHE A 517 17.74 -12.80 20.87
CA PHE A 517 18.54 -12.93 19.63
C PHE A 517 20.06 -12.83 19.84
N VAL A 518 20.52 -12.52 21.07
CA VAL A 518 21.96 -12.37 21.41
C VAL A 518 22.49 -13.51 22.31
N LYS A 519 21.69 -14.55 22.60
CA LYS A 519 22.11 -15.67 23.47
C LYS A 519 22.31 -17.03 22.79
N ASN A 520 22.10 -17.16 21.48
CA ASN A 520 22.17 -18.44 20.77
C ASN A 520 23.46 -18.68 19.96
N THR A 521 24.61 -18.21 20.44
CA THR A 521 25.92 -18.58 19.87
C THR A 521 26.92 -19.16 20.88
N HIS A 522 26.55 -19.39 22.14
CA HIS A 522 27.48 -19.93 23.16
C HIS A 522 27.01 -21.16 23.96
N LEU A 523 25.91 -21.82 23.58
CA LEU A 523 25.42 -23.04 24.26
C LEU A 523 25.29 -24.27 23.35
N ALA A 524 26.14 -24.40 22.33
CA ALA A 524 26.20 -25.59 21.48
C ALA A 524 27.28 -26.62 21.90
N ASN A 525 28.09 -26.32 22.91
CA ASN A 525 29.13 -27.23 23.42
C ASN A 525 29.01 -27.33 24.94
N ASN A 526 28.11 -28.20 25.41
CA ASN A 526 28.18 -28.93 26.69
C ASN A 526 26.77 -29.41 27.05
N LEU A 527 26.48 -30.68 26.74
CA LEU A 527 25.64 -31.62 27.51
C LEU A 527 25.33 -32.85 26.64
N ARG A 528 26.39 -33.54 26.20
CA ARG A 528 26.40 -35.00 26.11
C ARG A 528 26.84 -35.53 27.47
N ARG A 529 25.91 -35.78 28.40
CA ARG A 529 26.06 -36.78 29.47
C ARG A 529 24.80 -36.83 30.32
N VAL A 530 24.51 -38.05 30.79
CA VAL A 530 23.46 -38.48 31.71
C VAL A 530 22.13 -38.86 31.05
N ARG A 531 22.12 -40.12 30.59
CA ARG A 531 20.95 -41.00 30.54
C ARG A 531 20.43 -41.28 31.96
N SER A 532 19.14 -41.62 32.00
CA SER A 532 18.41 -42.52 32.93
C SER A 532 18.21 -42.08 34.38
N SER A 533 16.95 -41.84 34.76
CA SER A 533 16.25 -42.57 35.84
C SER A 533 14.77 -42.17 36.03
N SER A 534 13.94 -43.22 36.11
CA SER A 534 12.77 -43.43 37.00
C SER A 534 11.50 -42.54 36.99
N ASN A 535 10.45 -43.18 36.46
CA ASN A 535 9.06 -43.35 36.94
C ASN A 535 8.58 -42.83 38.32
N SER A 536 7.28 -42.48 38.28
CA SER A 536 6.22 -42.59 39.31
C SER A 536 6.07 -41.46 40.34
N ILE A 537 4.84 -40.92 40.44
CA ILE A 537 3.98 -40.95 41.64
C ILE A 537 2.58 -40.43 41.28
N HIS A 538 1.61 -41.06 41.93
CA HIS A 538 0.17 -41.01 41.72
C HIS A 538 -0.50 -40.05 42.74
N ASN A 539 -1.63 -39.45 42.34
CA ASN A 539 -2.85 -39.21 43.14
C ASN A 539 -2.83 -38.27 44.39
N ARG A 540 -3.63 -37.17 44.38
CA ARG A 540 -4.96 -37.05 45.05
C ARG A 540 -5.48 -35.60 45.27
N SER A 541 -6.82 -35.55 45.36
CA SER A 541 -7.75 -34.49 45.86
C SER A 541 -8.21 -33.45 44.83
N LYS A 542 -9.40 -33.56 44.22
CA LYS A 542 -10.82 -33.57 44.65
C LYS A 542 -11.43 -32.18 44.93
N ASN A 543 -12.37 -31.85 44.03
CA ASN A 543 -13.69 -31.25 44.22
C ASN A 543 -13.80 -29.80 44.74
N ARG A 544 -14.47 -28.96 43.92
CA ARG A 544 -15.84 -28.51 44.26
C ARG A 544 -16.60 -27.80 43.11
N PHE A 545 -17.86 -28.22 42.99
CA PHE A 545 -19.06 -27.59 42.41
C PHE A 545 -19.36 -27.66 40.90
N ILE A 546 -20.29 -28.57 40.57
CA ILE A 546 -21.26 -28.52 39.47
C ILE A 546 -22.67 -28.58 40.11
N ALA A 547 -23.60 -27.74 39.65
CA ALA A 547 -25.03 -28.01 39.35
C ALA A 547 -25.78 -26.68 39.09
N PRO A 548 -26.97 -26.68 38.44
CA PRO A 548 -27.31 -27.25 37.12
C PRO A 548 -27.98 -26.20 36.20
N ILE A 549 -27.90 -26.37 34.87
CA ILE A 549 -28.65 -25.55 33.90
C ILE A 549 -30.02 -26.18 33.69
N ASN A 550 -31.07 -25.43 34.02
CA ASN A 550 -32.46 -25.82 33.86
C ASN A 550 -32.99 -25.39 32.49
N ASN A 551 -33.65 -26.32 31.79
CA ASN A 551 -34.36 -26.12 30.53
C ASN A 551 -35.60 -25.25 30.74
N ASN A 552 -35.81 -24.22 29.91
CA ASN A 552 -37.13 -23.74 29.48
C ASN A 552 -37.01 -22.71 28.34
N PHE A 553 -37.35 -23.11 27.12
CA PHE A 553 -37.61 -22.21 25.98
C PHE A 553 -39.12 -22.01 25.83
N PRO A 554 -39.65 -20.77 25.80
CA PRO A 554 -41.03 -20.53 25.39
C PRO A 554 -41.15 -20.59 23.86
N LYS A 555 -42.16 -21.33 23.38
CA LYS A 555 -42.64 -21.29 22.00
C LYS A 555 -43.23 -19.91 21.70
N ALA A 556 -42.73 -19.25 20.65
CA ALA A 556 -43.44 -18.17 19.98
C ALA A 556 -43.32 -18.37 18.46
N GLN A 557 -44.38 -18.90 17.86
CA GLN A 557 -44.66 -18.71 16.43
C GLN A 557 -44.87 -17.21 16.21
N ARG A 558 -43.99 -16.54 15.46
CA ARG A 558 -44.23 -15.20 14.91
C ARG A 558 -43.85 -15.19 13.43
N ASN A 559 -44.77 -14.64 12.65
CA ASN A 559 -44.81 -14.52 11.19
C ASN A 559 -43.44 -14.34 10.50
N PHE A 560 -43.02 -15.40 9.80
CA PHE A 560 -41.77 -15.49 9.04
C PHE A 560 -42.00 -15.17 7.54
N SER A 561 -41.80 -13.93 7.12
CA SER A 561 -41.61 -13.62 5.69
C SER A 561 -40.71 -12.41 5.42
N ASN A 562 -40.71 -11.38 6.26
CA ASN A 562 -39.93 -10.14 6.00
C ASN A 562 -38.54 -10.04 6.65
N GLU A 563 -38.22 -10.81 7.71
CA GLU A 563 -36.90 -10.72 8.37
C GLU A 563 -35.77 -11.44 7.60
N ASN A 564 -36.08 -12.47 6.81
CA ASN A 564 -35.06 -13.27 6.13
C ASN A 564 -34.41 -12.57 4.93
N GLN A 565 -35.15 -11.72 4.20
CA GLN A 565 -34.57 -10.90 3.12
C GLN A 565 -33.57 -9.86 3.65
N ASN A 566 -33.79 -9.37 4.88
CA ASN A 566 -32.86 -8.44 5.55
C ASN A 566 -31.62 -9.14 6.12
N PHE A 567 -31.66 -10.45 6.38
CA PHE A 567 -30.49 -11.21 6.82
C PHE A 567 -29.51 -11.47 5.66
N VAL A 568 -30.02 -11.86 4.49
CA VAL A 568 -29.19 -12.11 3.30
C VAL A 568 -28.55 -10.81 2.77
N LYS A 569 -29.24 -9.67 2.86
CA LYS A 569 -28.65 -8.34 2.58
C LYS A 569 -27.55 -7.90 3.57
N LYS A 570 -27.46 -8.51 4.76
CA LYS A 570 -26.42 -8.25 5.77
C LYS A 570 -25.22 -9.20 5.67
N MET A 571 -25.31 -10.26 4.86
CA MET A 571 -24.19 -11.18 4.64
C MET A 571 -23.16 -10.49 3.72
N PRO A 572 -21.85 -10.55 4.03
CA PRO A 572 -20.84 -9.97 3.15
C PRO A 572 -20.95 -10.57 1.75
N ALA A 573 -21.01 -9.72 0.71
CA ALA A 573 -21.11 -10.18 -0.68
C ALA A 573 -19.99 -11.18 -1.02
N VAL A 574 -18.77 -10.93 -0.54
CA VAL A 574 -17.59 -11.78 -0.70
C VAL A 574 -17.81 -13.23 -0.23
N LEU A 575 -18.64 -13.44 0.78
CA LEU A 575 -18.94 -14.76 1.33
C LEU A 575 -20.17 -15.42 0.69
N THR A 576 -20.90 -14.71 -0.16
CA THR A 576 -22.13 -15.24 -0.81
C THR A 576 -22.03 -15.29 -2.33
N THR A 577 -21.01 -14.67 -2.94
CA THR A 577 -20.68 -14.75 -4.36
C THR A 577 -19.49 -15.68 -4.60
N LEU A 578 -19.48 -16.40 -5.71
CA LEU A 578 -18.35 -17.24 -6.12
C LEU A 578 -17.21 -16.39 -6.70
N THR A 579 -15.97 -16.75 -6.40
CA THR A 579 -14.75 -16.24 -7.06
C THR A 579 -14.52 -16.96 -8.39
N GLN A 580 -13.61 -16.46 -9.24
CA GLN A 580 -13.26 -17.09 -10.53
C GLN A 580 -12.90 -18.59 -10.37
N ASN A 581 -12.10 -18.93 -9.35
CA ASN A 581 -11.70 -20.31 -9.08
C ASN A 581 -12.88 -21.19 -8.63
N GLU A 582 -13.77 -20.65 -7.81
CA GLU A 582 -14.97 -21.37 -7.35
C GLU A 582 -15.99 -21.53 -8.49
N ILE A 583 -16.10 -20.55 -9.40
CA ILE A 583 -16.87 -20.65 -10.65
C ILE A 583 -16.30 -21.74 -11.55
N LYS A 584 -14.97 -21.78 -11.72
CA LYS A 584 -14.30 -22.83 -12.49
C LYS A 584 -14.58 -24.21 -11.89
N LEU A 585 -14.42 -24.36 -10.57
CA LEU A 585 -14.71 -25.61 -9.85
C LEU A 585 -16.19 -26.01 -9.97
N TYR A 586 -17.12 -25.06 -9.90
CA TYR A 586 -18.54 -25.28 -10.14
C TYR A 586 -18.78 -25.91 -11.53
N TYR A 587 -18.26 -25.27 -12.58
CA TYR A 587 -18.44 -25.78 -13.94
C TYR A 587 -17.77 -27.13 -14.16
N MET A 588 -16.62 -27.40 -13.55
CA MET A 588 -16.00 -28.73 -13.59
C MET A 588 -16.92 -29.80 -13.00
N LEU A 589 -17.50 -29.54 -11.82
CA LEU A 589 -18.46 -30.44 -11.18
C LEU A 589 -19.73 -30.63 -12.03
N MET A 590 -20.28 -29.56 -12.59
CA MET A 590 -21.49 -29.64 -13.40
C MET A 590 -21.27 -30.34 -14.74
N ASN A 591 -20.14 -30.10 -15.41
CA ASN A 591 -19.76 -30.80 -16.63
C ASN A 591 -19.57 -32.30 -16.38
N TYR A 592 -18.92 -32.66 -15.28
CA TYR A 592 -18.74 -34.06 -14.89
C TYR A 592 -20.06 -34.77 -14.57
N ARG A 593 -21.01 -34.06 -13.94
CA ARG A 593 -22.39 -34.55 -13.73
C ARG A 593 -23.13 -34.72 -15.06
N ALA A 594 -23.02 -33.77 -15.97
CA ALA A 594 -23.65 -33.82 -17.29
C ALA A 594 -23.16 -35.01 -18.12
N GLN A 595 -21.85 -35.31 -18.09
CA GLN A 595 -21.25 -36.50 -18.71
C GLN A 595 -21.85 -37.82 -18.19
N HIS A 596 -22.44 -37.81 -17.00
CA HIS A 596 -23.08 -38.95 -16.36
C HIS A 596 -24.62 -38.86 -16.38
N GLY A 597 -25.20 -38.00 -17.22
CA GLY A 597 -26.65 -37.88 -17.40
C GLY A 597 -27.39 -37.23 -16.24
N LEU A 598 -26.69 -36.48 -15.38
CA LEU A 598 -27.29 -35.78 -14.24
C LEU A 598 -27.47 -34.28 -14.52
N PRO A 599 -28.55 -33.66 -14.02
CA PRO A 599 -28.77 -32.23 -14.20
C PRO A 599 -27.78 -31.39 -13.39
N ALA A 600 -27.54 -30.18 -13.90
CA ALA A 600 -26.82 -29.14 -13.18
C ALA A 600 -27.59 -28.71 -11.92
N ILE A 601 -26.85 -28.36 -10.87
CA ILE A 601 -27.41 -27.93 -9.59
C ILE A 601 -27.25 -26.40 -9.49
N PRO A 602 -28.31 -25.64 -9.18
CA PRO A 602 -28.22 -24.19 -9.01
C PRO A 602 -27.31 -23.77 -7.84
N VAL A 603 -26.51 -22.73 -8.03
CA VAL A 603 -25.67 -22.15 -6.98
C VAL A 603 -26.55 -21.49 -5.91
N SER A 604 -26.24 -21.77 -4.64
CA SER A 604 -26.91 -21.26 -3.46
C SER A 604 -26.01 -20.28 -2.71
N LYS A 605 -26.50 -19.07 -2.44
CA LYS A 605 -25.79 -18.07 -1.63
C LYS A 605 -25.61 -18.56 -0.19
N CYS A 606 -26.63 -19.20 0.36
CA CYS A 606 -26.60 -19.72 1.72
C CYS A 606 -25.56 -20.84 1.87
N LEU A 607 -25.56 -21.83 0.97
CA LEU A 607 -24.58 -22.92 1.02
C LEU A 607 -23.17 -22.44 0.66
N THR A 608 -23.04 -21.44 -0.23
CA THR A 608 -21.75 -20.81 -0.55
C THR A 608 -21.15 -20.15 0.69
N TYR A 609 -21.95 -19.43 1.47
CA TYR A 609 -21.52 -18.86 2.74
C TYR A 609 -21.06 -19.93 3.73
N VAL A 610 -21.87 -20.99 3.92
CA VAL A 610 -21.52 -22.10 4.81
C VAL A 610 -20.19 -22.74 4.40
N SER A 611 -20.01 -22.96 3.09
CA SER A 611 -18.80 -23.56 2.55
C SER A 611 -17.54 -22.70 2.80
N LYS A 612 -17.63 -21.40 2.49
CA LYS A 612 -16.52 -20.45 2.68
C LYS A 612 -16.17 -20.25 4.15
N VAL A 613 -17.18 -20.13 5.02
CA VAL A 613 -16.98 -20.04 6.47
C VAL A 613 -16.27 -21.29 7.00
N HIS A 614 -16.64 -22.48 6.50
CA HIS A 614 -15.99 -23.71 6.94
C HIS A 614 -14.53 -23.81 6.47
N CYS A 615 -14.21 -23.38 5.24
CA CYS A 615 -12.82 -23.33 4.79
C CYS A 615 -11.96 -22.39 5.66
N VAL A 616 -12.53 -21.27 6.10
CA VAL A 616 -11.85 -20.35 7.03
C VAL A 616 -11.67 -21.00 8.41
N ASP A 617 -12.68 -21.68 8.93
CA ASP A 617 -12.59 -22.39 10.21
C ASP A 617 -11.49 -23.46 10.19
N GLN A 618 -11.42 -24.28 9.14
CA GLN A 618 -10.41 -25.32 8.97
C GLN A 618 -8.98 -24.77 8.86
N GLN A 619 -8.81 -23.55 8.36
CA GLN A 619 -7.50 -22.88 8.33
C GLN A 619 -7.06 -22.39 9.70
N ILE A 620 -8.00 -21.88 10.50
CA ILE A 620 -7.70 -21.34 11.83
C ILE A 620 -7.50 -22.49 12.83
N SER A 621 -8.31 -23.55 12.71
CA SER A 621 -8.30 -24.70 13.61
C SER A 621 -8.47 -25.99 12.81
N SER A 622 -7.39 -26.46 12.21
CA SER A 622 -7.38 -27.75 11.52
C SER A 622 -7.75 -28.90 12.47
N PRO A 623 -8.56 -29.87 12.03
CA PRO A 623 -9.02 -30.96 12.90
C PRO A 623 -7.85 -31.80 13.41
N LEU A 624 -7.78 -32.00 14.73
CA LEU A 624 -6.73 -32.78 15.42
C LEU A 624 -7.28 -34.11 15.97
N GLY A 625 -6.42 -35.12 16.06
CA GLY A 625 -6.73 -36.41 16.67
C GLY A 625 -7.72 -37.24 15.84
N ARG A 626 -8.84 -37.67 16.45
CA ARG A 626 -9.83 -38.56 15.81
C ARG A 626 -10.83 -37.84 14.89
N CYS A 627 -10.81 -36.51 14.86
CA CYS A 627 -11.72 -35.69 14.07
C CYS A 627 -11.22 -35.56 12.63
N ASN A 628 -12.12 -35.58 11.65
CA ASN A 628 -11.77 -35.44 10.22
C ASN A 628 -12.15 -34.05 9.67
N LEU A 629 -11.94 -33.84 8.37
CA LEU A 629 -12.17 -32.56 7.68
C LEU A 629 -13.60 -32.02 7.79
N HIS A 630 -14.62 -32.83 8.09
CA HIS A 630 -16.00 -32.36 8.26
C HIS A 630 -16.28 -31.74 9.64
N SER A 631 -15.24 -31.50 10.44
CA SER A 631 -15.34 -31.03 11.81
C SER A 631 -15.33 -29.50 11.88
N TRP A 632 -16.21 -28.96 12.72
CA TRP A 632 -16.33 -27.53 13.00
C TRP A 632 -15.76 -27.20 14.38
N SER A 633 -14.91 -26.17 14.47
CA SER A 633 -14.28 -25.75 15.72
C SER A 633 -15.25 -25.05 16.67
N ASN A 634 -14.79 -24.71 17.87
CA ASN A 634 -15.53 -23.90 18.84
C ASN A 634 -15.19 -22.39 18.77
N LEU A 635 -14.50 -21.94 17.71
CA LEU A 635 -14.03 -20.56 17.57
C LEU A 635 -15.06 -19.62 16.92
N GLY A 636 -16.13 -20.16 16.35
CA GLY A 636 -17.18 -19.38 15.70
C GLY A 636 -18.54 -19.42 16.41
N PRO A 637 -19.50 -18.61 15.94
CA PRO A 637 -20.86 -18.53 16.48
C PRO A 637 -21.74 -19.71 16.01
N TRP A 638 -21.23 -20.93 16.18
CA TRP A 638 -21.90 -22.18 15.78
C TRP A 638 -21.57 -23.30 16.76
N THR A 639 -22.34 -24.38 16.68
CA THR A 639 -22.20 -25.55 17.53
C THR A 639 -21.00 -26.37 17.07
N SER A 640 -19.94 -26.47 17.88
CA SER A 640 -18.75 -27.24 17.50
C SER A 640 -19.06 -28.72 17.27
N CYS A 641 -18.37 -29.34 16.31
CA CYS A 641 -18.58 -30.74 15.95
C CYS A 641 -17.24 -31.40 15.60
N CYS A 642 -16.86 -32.42 16.37
CA CYS A 642 -15.81 -33.36 15.95
C CYS A 642 -16.46 -34.49 15.16
N TYR A 643 -16.23 -34.52 13.86
CA TYR A 643 -16.78 -35.52 12.95
C TYR A 643 -15.82 -36.71 12.84
N THR A 644 -16.34 -37.91 13.09
CA THR A 644 -15.58 -39.17 13.16
C THR A 644 -16.07 -40.15 12.09
N LYS A 645 -15.24 -41.16 11.76
CA LYS A 645 -15.55 -42.18 10.72
C LYS A 645 -16.83 -43.00 10.99
N ASP A 646 -17.32 -43.01 12.23
CA ASP A 646 -18.55 -43.72 12.61
C ASP A 646 -19.84 -42.90 12.38
N HIS A 647 -19.72 -41.68 11.85
CA HIS A 647 -20.83 -40.78 11.49
C HIS A 647 -21.85 -40.47 12.61
N LYS A 648 -21.56 -40.83 13.88
CA LYS A 648 -22.50 -40.66 15.02
C LYS A 648 -22.95 -39.22 15.25
N LYS A 649 -22.15 -38.25 14.80
CA LYS A 649 -22.40 -36.81 14.94
C LYS A 649 -22.82 -36.12 13.63
N ALA A 650 -23.17 -36.87 12.58
CA ALA A 650 -23.49 -36.31 11.27
C ALA A 650 -24.61 -35.27 11.29
N LYS A 651 -25.59 -35.41 12.19
CA LYS A 651 -26.67 -34.43 12.40
C LYS A 651 -26.21 -33.00 12.69
N TYR A 652 -25.06 -32.83 13.36
CA TYR A 652 -24.52 -31.52 13.70
C TYR A 652 -23.80 -30.86 12.52
N MET A 653 -23.23 -31.65 11.62
CA MET A 653 -22.68 -31.15 10.35
C MET A 653 -23.82 -30.81 9.38
N TRP A 654 -24.81 -31.68 9.23
CA TRP A 654 -25.93 -31.46 8.30
C TRP A 654 -26.84 -30.29 8.66
N SER A 655 -26.80 -29.80 9.89
CA SER A 655 -27.60 -28.65 10.35
C SER A 655 -26.91 -27.31 10.15
N LYS A 656 -25.64 -27.28 9.72
CA LYS A 656 -24.84 -26.04 9.55
C LYS A 656 -25.49 -25.01 8.65
N PRO A 657 -26.12 -25.36 7.51
CA PRO A 657 -26.85 -24.39 6.72
C PRO A 657 -27.96 -23.67 7.48
N ARG A 658 -28.76 -24.39 8.27
CA ARG A 658 -29.82 -23.80 9.10
C ARG A 658 -29.30 -22.99 10.28
N GLU A 659 -28.15 -23.39 10.81
CA GLU A 659 -27.54 -22.72 11.95
C GLU A 659 -26.94 -21.36 11.53
N LEU A 660 -26.34 -21.31 10.35
CA LEU A 660 -25.56 -20.15 9.88
C LEU A 660 -26.35 -19.23 8.94
N THR A 661 -27.43 -19.73 8.33
CA THR A 661 -28.16 -19.02 7.28
C THR A 661 -29.67 -19.32 7.33
N PRO A 662 -30.51 -18.56 6.61
CA PRO A 662 -31.95 -18.84 6.50
C PRO A 662 -32.32 -20.10 5.69
N TYR A 663 -31.34 -20.87 5.19
CA TYR A 663 -31.58 -22.09 4.42
C TYR A 663 -32.26 -23.17 5.27
N LYS A 664 -33.46 -23.62 4.88
CA LYS A 664 -34.34 -24.47 5.71
C LYS A 664 -33.98 -25.96 5.71
N GLY A 665 -33.18 -26.41 4.74
CA GLY A 665 -32.85 -27.82 4.55
C GLY A 665 -31.60 -28.28 5.30
N HIS A 666 -31.34 -29.58 5.24
CA HIS A 666 -30.03 -30.13 5.56
C HIS A 666 -29.04 -29.89 4.40
N GLY A 667 -27.75 -29.81 4.73
CA GLY A 667 -26.65 -29.77 3.76
C GLY A 667 -25.72 -30.97 3.90
N PHE A 668 -25.12 -31.39 2.80
CA PHE A 668 -24.19 -32.52 2.73
C PHE A 668 -22.87 -32.05 2.14
N GLU A 669 -21.75 -32.39 2.76
CA GLU A 669 -20.45 -31.81 2.44
C GLU A 669 -19.49 -32.83 1.81
N ILE A 670 -18.72 -32.36 0.82
CA ILE A 670 -17.40 -32.90 0.48
C ILE A 670 -16.34 -31.88 0.85
N ALA A 671 -15.23 -32.35 1.45
CA ALA A 671 -14.17 -31.51 1.96
C ALA A 671 -12.81 -32.09 1.57
N THR A 672 -11.85 -31.24 1.22
CA THR A 672 -10.51 -31.67 0.85
C THR A 672 -9.44 -30.67 1.28
N TYR A 673 -8.21 -31.18 1.41
CA TYR A 673 -7.04 -30.44 1.86
C TYR A 673 -5.80 -30.83 1.04
N THR A 674 -4.93 -29.87 0.76
CA THR A 674 -3.63 -30.07 0.12
C THR A 674 -2.50 -29.34 0.84
N SER A 675 -1.27 -29.85 0.78
CA SER A 675 -0.07 -29.16 1.33
C SER A 675 0.27 -27.85 0.59
N HIS A 676 -0.18 -27.71 -0.65
CA HIS A 676 -0.01 -26.51 -1.47
C HIS A 676 -1.34 -25.76 -1.65
N ILE A 677 -1.30 -24.57 -2.24
CA ILE A 677 -2.51 -23.79 -2.55
C ILE A 677 -3.44 -24.64 -3.42
N MET A 678 -4.69 -24.77 -2.98
CA MET A 678 -5.75 -25.52 -3.61
C MET A 678 -6.17 -24.83 -4.92
N THR A 679 -6.08 -25.55 -6.04
CA THR A 679 -6.64 -25.12 -7.33
C THR A 679 -7.95 -25.85 -7.62
N PRO A 680 -8.81 -25.32 -8.52
CA PRO A 680 -10.04 -25.99 -8.92
C PRO A 680 -9.80 -27.42 -9.44
N GLU A 681 -8.75 -27.60 -10.25
CA GLU A 681 -8.41 -28.88 -10.85
C GLU A 681 -8.05 -29.92 -9.80
N VAL A 682 -7.24 -29.50 -8.82
CA VAL A 682 -6.79 -30.37 -7.73
C VAL A 682 -7.97 -30.73 -6.82
N ALA A 683 -8.82 -29.76 -6.46
CA ALA A 683 -10.02 -30.02 -5.65
C ALA A 683 -10.96 -31.02 -6.34
N PHE A 684 -11.22 -30.79 -7.64
CA PHE A 684 -12.06 -31.66 -8.45
C PHE A 684 -11.51 -33.08 -8.56
N GLU A 685 -10.22 -33.24 -8.88
CA GLU A 685 -9.60 -34.57 -8.99
C GLU A 685 -9.54 -35.31 -7.65
N LEU A 686 -9.29 -34.62 -6.53
CA LEU A 686 -9.33 -35.24 -5.20
C LEU A 686 -10.73 -35.74 -4.82
N TRP A 687 -11.79 -35.02 -5.19
CA TRP A 687 -13.16 -35.46 -4.95
C TRP A 687 -13.60 -36.56 -5.90
N LYS A 688 -13.25 -36.47 -7.19
CA LYS A 688 -13.54 -37.49 -8.20
C LYS A 688 -12.89 -38.83 -7.90
N ASN A 689 -11.65 -38.82 -7.41
CA ASN A 689 -10.90 -40.04 -7.07
C ASN A 689 -11.21 -40.58 -5.66
N SER A 690 -12.06 -39.90 -4.89
CA SER A 690 -12.53 -40.38 -3.58
C SER A 690 -13.92 -41.01 -3.72
N PRO A 691 -14.08 -42.35 -3.57
CA PRO A 691 -15.37 -43.01 -3.74
C PRO A 691 -16.55 -42.36 -2.99
N PRO A 692 -16.46 -42.01 -1.69
CA PRO A 692 -17.59 -41.40 -0.99
C PRO A 692 -17.92 -39.98 -1.49
N HIS A 693 -16.93 -39.20 -1.94
CA HIS A 693 -17.17 -37.87 -2.49
C HIS A 693 -17.74 -37.96 -3.92
N ASN A 694 -17.20 -38.84 -4.76
CA ASN A 694 -17.67 -39.10 -6.11
C ASN A 694 -19.11 -39.63 -6.11
N ASP A 695 -19.46 -40.49 -5.15
CA ASP A 695 -20.83 -40.96 -4.97
C ASP A 695 -21.81 -39.83 -4.64
N LEU A 696 -21.41 -38.85 -3.83
CA LEU A 696 -22.24 -37.66 -3.58
C LEU A 696 -22.38 -36.80 -4.84
N ILE A 697 -21.29 -36.57 -5.57
CA ILE A 697 -21.29 -35.77 -6.80
C ILE A 697 -22.17 -36.42 -7.88
N LEU A 698 -22.23 -37.75 -7.96
CA LEU A 698 -22.96 -38.49 -9.01
C LEU A 698 -24.27 -39.12 -8.53
N ASN A 699 -24.76 -38.78 -7.33
CA ASN A 699 -25.98 -39.33 -6.76
C ASN A 699 -25.99 -40.88 -6.76
N ARG A 700 -24.85 -41.50 -6.41
CA ARG A 700 -24.65 -42.96 -6.33
C ARG A 700 -24.62 -43.42 -4.87
N GLY A 701 -24.62 -44.74 -4.66
CA GLY A 701 -24.60 -45.34 -3.33
C GLY A 701 -25.75 -44.84 -2.44
N ALA A 702 -25.41 -44.31 -1.27
CA ALA A 702 -26.37 -43.75 -0.31
C ALA A 702 -27.15 -42.51 -0.82
N TRP A 703 -26.73 -41.94 -1.95
CA TRP A 703 -27.33 -40.75 -2.56
C TRP A 703 -28.24 -41.06 -3.76
N LYS A 704 -28.43 -42.35 -4.09
CA LYS A 704 -29.32 -42.78 -5.19
C LYS A 704 -30.76 -42.29 -4.94
N GLY A 705 -31.38 -41.70 -5.97
CA GLY A 705 -32.74 -41.15 -5.90
C GLY A 705 -32.86 -39.81 -5.18
N LYS A 706 -31.75 -39.19 -4.73
CA LYS A 706 -31.76 -37.81 -4.22
C LYS A 706 -31.70 -36.82 -5.39
N HIS A 707 -32.35 -35.67 -5.24
CA HIS A 707 -32.32 -34.58 -6.21
C HIS A 707 -31.81 -33.32 -5.53
N PHE A 708 -30.55 -32.95 -5.79
CA PHE A 708 -29.95 -31.74 -5.24
C PHE A 708 -30.47 -30.51 -6.00
N LYS A 709 -30.95 -29.52 -5.24
CA LYS A 709 -31.54 -28.27 -5.75
C LYS A 709 -30.71 -27.03 -5.42
N ALA A 710 -29.66 -27.19 -4.62
CA ALA A 710 -28.76 -26.13 -4.20
C ALA A 710 -27.34 -26.66 -4.04
N ILE A 711 -26.35 -25.90 -4.50
CA ILE A 711 -24.92 -26.19 -4.28
C ILE A 711 -24.17 -24.94 -3.84
N GLY A 712 -23.25 -25.08 -2.88
CA GLY A 712 -22.38 -24.01 -2.41
C GLY A 712 -20.92 -24.42 -2.47
N ILE A 713 -20.06 -23.51 -2.94
CA ILE A 713 -18.63 -23.79 -3.13
C ILE A 713 -17.81 -22.80 -2.32
N GLY A 714 -16.78 -23.30 -1.66
CA GLY A 714 -15.84 -22.51 -0.89
C GLY A 714 -14.43 -23.00 -1.15
N MET A 715 -13.53 -22.10 -1.50
CA MET A 715 -12.11 -22.37 -1.60
C MET A 715 -11.33 -21.34 -0.78
N SER A 716 -10.38 -21.81 0.03
CA SER A 716 -9.50 -20.91 0.77
C SER A 716 -8.16 -21.57 1.02
N LYS A 717 -7.06 -20.93 0.55
CA LYS A 717 -5.67 -21.42 0.60
C LYS A 717 -5.57 -22.91 0.28
N ASN A 718 -5.40 -23.75 1.30
CA ASN A 718 -5.15 -25.19 1.20
C ASN A 718 -6.42 -26.05 1.28
N TYR A 719 -7.60 -25.45 1.47
CA TYR A 719 -8.86 -26.14 1.70
C TYR A 719 -9.87 -25.83 0.60
N SER A 720 -10.70 -26.81 0.26
CA SER A 720 -11.89 -26.63 -0.56
C SER A 720 -13.02 -27.48 0.00
N ASN A 721 -14.20 -26.86 0.11
CA ASN A 721 -15.43 -27.51 0.54
C ASN A 721 -16.54 -27.26 -0.49
N CYS A 722 -17.41 -28.24 -0.64
CA CYS A 722 -18.62 -28.12 -1.45
C CYS A 722 -19.81 -28.73 -0.72
N TRP A 723 -20.91 -27.97 -0.65
CA TRP A 723 -22.12 -28.31 0.08
C TRP A 723 -23.29 -28.52 -0.88
N PHE A 724 -24.04 -29.60 -0.68
CA PHE A 724 -25.20 -29.99 -1.49
C PHE A 724 -26.48 -29.94 -0.66
N GLY A 725 -27.53 -29.40 -1.25
CA GLY A 725 -28.82 -29.20 -0.61
C GLY A 725 -29.97 -29.86 -1.38
N LEU A 726 -30.91 -30.50 -0.67
CA LEU A 726 -32.11 -31.08 -1.26
C LEU A 726 -33.25 -30.07 -1.45
N GLU A 727 -33.16 -28.92 -0.76
CA GLU A 727 -34.09 -27.80 -0.89
C GLU A 727 -33.47 -26.74 -1.80
N PRO A 728 -34.28 -26.01 -2.60
CA PRO A 728 -33.76 -24.87 -3.35
C PRO A 728 -33.42 -23.73 -2.38
N ASP A 729 -32.47 -22.89 -2.80
CA ASP A 729 -32.19 -21.63 -2.10
C ASP A 729 -33.10 -20.54 -2.67
N TYR A 730 -33.87 -19.89 -1.81
CA TYR A 730 -34.87 -18.90 -2.21
C TYR A 730 -34.35 -17.45 -2.12
N TYR A 731 -33.04 -17.24 -1.96
CA TYR A 731 -32.42 -15.95 -1.61
C TYR A 731 -31.31 -15.47 -2.54
#